data_AF-A0A9D1FRY3-F1
#
_entry.id   AF-A0A9D1FRY3-F1
#
_cell.length_a   1.000
_cell.length_b   1.000
_cell.length_c   1.000
_cell.angle_alpha   90.00
_cell.angle_beta   90.00
_cell.angle_gamma   90.00
#
_symmetry.space_group_name_H-M   'P 1'
#
loop_
_entity.id
_entity.type
_entity.pdbx_description
1 polymer ?
#
loop_
_entity_poly.entity_id
_entity_poly.type
_entity_poly.pdbx_seq_one_letter_code
_entity_poly.pdbx_strand_id
1 'polypeptide(L)'
;MGLNEVYQPYFPIGAAVPASAFDHSAALRAIACQYGSITCENDMKPEALLDREENQKNPAAHDRSPAVCFDGVRKYLDFAKEHGIGMRGHTLVWHNQTPRWFFAKDYRSEEDAPLADRETMLARLDSYIQSVMTFAQTEYPGVIYAWDVVNEAIDGGALRTSLWTETVGEDFVLQAFRMAARWKAPGVSLFYNDYDTFLPEKREAICKTILAPLLEEKLIDGMGMQSHVQLETPSLEEYREAVRRYGALGLEIQITELDVFSPDTSEAAMRRLAERYRDLFTVLLEAKREGAANVTGVTFWGLQDEESWLTGFRRQKCRPLLFERSYRPKEAYQAVCSVPGRVEGDLEDRLPGGQRFAFWEKEQEYTKEYHVNPSHPNASDENDGSADHPLRTIQAAADRAGPGERVWIHGGVYRECVRPRRGGEGPDRMVCYEAFGDGETVIKASVEAKEFLPSVGWERTPHGAPPAPDSVRIWETRLNPEEFKGYNPFCAVNILHDRLFIEYDKTDMTPYLNRRGMVFCDGKPLRQVALYNQMTQTPGSYWVEANGQTVHFRLADDGDPQYHVIELTCREQCFAPETPFLSYIKVKGLVCAHAATGAPVPQRGSISCFRGHHWVIENCVIDWSNAVGIDVGNECWHHTIEENQIIGHTVVRGCEIRDAGVCGIAGLFATHMLIEDNRITGTGWQGMELSWEAGGIKVHNSVNSLIRRNVFAETFRADHLWMDVGNENNRITRNLFLNGREQREAIFIECSREGINLIDNNIFWNVEGRFRPEDVPKEPGSTGWYKMEEHGIVNGYAVYGEGTDRLHVEHNLIGRCRSAGYYVKPVAFRISGPGSRGGTGREARIRNNLFYDCGEAAIKFPTRDNDAQGNAYIQMPGGYLRVLYPAPETCLHLDAWQEFYGFDREGQEGWFTICVDTERLTLEMKKPEQPPHVDRLHPDRMPYVTDPEQLQAVQSSMETPEDFYGTALEERRMPGPFASLKAGCVYQIDPRRKEPKE
;
A
#
# COMPACT_ATOMS: atom_id res chain seq x y z
N MET A 1 -2.49 6.54 -8.85
CA MET A 1 -3.49 6.75 -7.78
C MET A 1 -3.35 8.18 -7.28
N GLY A 2 -4.48 8.85 -7.09
CA GLY A 2 -4.51 10.29 -6.87
C GLY A 2 -5.71 10.79 -6.06
N LEU A 3 -5.79 12.10 -5.86
CA LEU A 3 -6.81 12.74 -5.02
C LEU A 3 -8.24 12.41 -5.45
N ASN A 4 -8.48 12.24 -6.75
CA ASN A 4 -9.78 11.89 -7.30
C ASN A 4 -10.31 10.56 -6.73
N GLU A 5 -9.47 9.54 -6.56
CA GLU A 5 -9.83 8.23 -6.01
C GLU A 5 -10.10 8.32 -4.51
N VAL A 6 -9.25 9.05 -3.76
CA VAL A 6 -9.38 9.22 -2.31
C VAL A 6 -10.69 9.93 -1.95
N TYR A 7 -11.08 10.93 -2.74
CA TYR A 7 -12.25 11.76 -2.48
C TYR A 7 -13.50 11.39 -3.28
N GLN A 8 -13.41 10.41 -4.19
CA GLN A 8 -14.53 9.95 -5.01
C GLN A 8 -15.82 9.67 -4.22
N PRO A 9 -15.79 9.05 -3.02
CA PRO A 9 -17.00 8.80 -2.24
C PRO A 9 -17.69 10.06 -1.71
N TYR A 10 -17.00 11.20 -1.69
CA TYR A 10 -17.47 12.44 -1.09
C TYR A 10 -17.80 13.51 -2.15
N PHE A 11 -16.82 13.87 -2.98
CA PHE A 11 -16.95 14.89 -4.02
C PHE A 11 -15.74 14.87 -4.98
N PRO A 12 -15.91 15.31 -6.23
CA PRO A 12 -14.78 15.46 -7.16
C PRO A 12 -13.78 16.51 -6.67
N ILE A 13 -12.50 16.18 -6.79
CA ILE A 13 -11.38 17.12 -6.67
C ILE A 13 -11.01 17.60 -8.06
N GLY A 14 -10.85 18.90 -8.23
CA GLY A 14 -10.47 19.51 -9.49
C GLY A 14 -9.28 20.45 -9.39
N ALA A 15 -8.85 20.94 -10.55
CA ALA A 15 -7.83 21.99 -10.64
C ALA A 15 -8.15 22.99 -11.75
N ALA A 16 -7.79 24.25 -11.54
CA ALA A 16 -7.68 25.24 -12.59
C ALA A 16 -6.44 24.94 -13.44
N VAL A 17 -6.63 24.80 -14.74
CA VAL A 17 -5.60 24.35 -15.68
C VAL A 17 -5.28 25.48 -16.67
N PRO A 18 -4.01 25.94 -16.75
CA PRO A 18 -3.60 26.90 -17.77
C PRO A 18 -3.43 26.23 -19.14
N ALA A 19 -3.58 26.98 -20.22
CA ALA A 19 -3.51 26.42 -21.58
C ALA A 19 -2.15 25.79 -21.90
N SER A 20 -1.08 26.25 -21.26
CA SER A 20 0.28 25.72 -21.39
C SER A 20 0.45 24.31 -20.82
N ALA A 21 -0.44 23.86 -19.92
CA ALA A 21 -0.38 22.49 -19.38
C ALA A 21 -0.54 21.44 -20.50
N PHE A 22 -1.29 21.76 -21.56
CA PHE A 22 -1.54 20.86 -22.68
C PHE A 22 -0.32 20.63 -23.58
N ASP A 23 0.75 21.43 -23.41
CA ASP A 23 2.01 21.26 -24.12
C ASP A 23 2.98 20.31 -23.38
N HIS A 24 2.59 19.78 -22.22
CA HIS A 24 3.46 19.02 -21.33
C HIS A 24 2.85 17.68 -20.90
N SER A 25 3.43 16.56 -21.37
CA SER A 25 2.92 15.21 -21.06
C SER A 25 2.89 14.88 -19.56
N ALA A 26 3.80 15.46 -18.76
CA ALA A 26 3.78 15.30 -17.30
C ALA A 26 2.54 15.95 -16.67
N ALA A 27 2.11 17.12 -17.18
CA ALA A 27 0.91 17.81 -16.73
C ALA A 27 -0.33 16.99 -17.05
N LEU A 28 -0.45 16.51 -18.29
CA LEU A 28 -1.59 15.70 -18.73
C LEU A 28 -1.74 14.43 -17.89
N ARG A 29 -0.62 13.74 -17.60
CA ARG A 29 -0.62 12.57 -16.70
C ARG A 29 -1.03 12.94 -15.27
N ALA A 30 -0.54 14.06 -14.75
CA ALA A 30 -0.93 14.52 -13.41
C ALA A 30 -2.42 14.87 -13.35
N ILE A 31 -2.96 15.55 -14.38
CA ILE A 31 -4.38 15.91 -14.43
C ILE A 31 -5.26 14.65 -14.45
N ALA A 32 -4.97 13.71 -15.36
CA ALA A 32 -5.74 12.48 -15.49
C ALA A 32 -5.67 11.57 -14.24
N CYS A 33 -4.54 11.62 -13.52
CA CYS A 33 -4.33 10.80 -12.32
C CYS A 33 -4.91 11.43 -11.05
N GLN A 34 -4.89 12.76 -10.92
CA GLN A 34 -5.19 13.43 -9.65
C GLN A 34 -6.58 14.05 -9.58
N TYR A 35 -7.18 14.42 -10.71
CA TYR A 35 -8.38 15.27 -10.71
C TYR A 35 -9.55 14.61 -11.45
N GLY A 36 -10.75 14.74 -10.87
CA GLY A 36 -12.03 14.34 -11.48
C GLY A 36 -12.76 15.50 -12.15
N SER A 37 -12.24 16.73 -12.02
CA SER A 37 -12.78 17.94 -12.65
C SER A 37 -11.64 18.87 -13.10
N ILE A 38 -11.83 19.63 -14.18
CA ILE A 38 -10.96 20.75 -14.54
C ILE A 38 -11.73 22.06 -14.69
N THR A 39 -11.02 23.18 -14.59
CA THR A 39 -11.52 24.53 -14.87
C THR A 39 -10.53 25.24 -15.79
N CYS A 40 -11.00 25.92 -16.84
CA CYS A 40 -10.16 26.53 -17.88
C CYS A 40 -9.51 27.86 -17.45
N GLU A 41 -8.96 27.95 -16.24
CA GLU A 41 -8.32 29.14 -15.64
C GLU A 41 -8.83 30.49 -16.23
N ASN A 42 -8.17 31.02 -17.27
CA ASN A 42 -8.55 32.26 -17.94
C ASN A 42 -9.26 32.09 -19.30
N ASP A 43 -9.13 30.93 -19.96
CA ASP A 43 -9.52 30.70 -21.35
C ASP A 43 -11.03 30.61 -21.60
N MET A 44 -11.86 30.44 -20.55
CA MET A 44 -13.33 30.48 -20.65
C MET A 44 -13.95 31.81 -20.17
N LYS A 45 -13.13 32.81 -19.84
CA LYS A 45 -13.62 34.13 -19.43
C LYS A 45 -14.08 34.93 -20.66
N PRO A 46 -14.98 35.93 -20.51
CA PRO A 46 -15.54 36.66 -21.64
C PRO A 46 -14.48 37.30 -22.56
N GLU A 47 -13.38 37.81 -22.00
CA GLU A 47 -12.26 38.34 -22.79
C GLU A 47 -11.66 37.33 -23.78
N ALA A 48 -11.62 36.04 -23.42
CA ALA A 48 -11.07 34.97 -24.27
C ALA A 48 -12.11 34.45 -25.28
N LEU A 49 -13.40 34.46 -24.91
CA LEU A 49 -14.48 33.91 -25.74
C LEU A 49 -15.11 34.92 -26.70
N LEU A 50 -15.01 36.22 -26.43
CA LEU A 50 -15.57 37.26 -27.31
C LEU A 50 -14.64 37.54 -28.48
N ASP A 51 -15.14 37.39 -29.72
CA ASP A 51 -14.35 37.63 -30.93
C ASP A 51 -14.24 39.13 -31.22
N ARG A 52 -13.21 39.76 -30.68
CA ARG A 52 -12.99 41.20 -30.85
C ARG A 52 -12.92 41.61 -32.32
N GLU A 53 -12.22 40.84 -33.15
CA GLU A 53 -11.98 41.22 -34.54
C GLU A 53 -13.29 41.24 -35.32
N GLU A 54 -14.11 40.19 -35.18
CA GLU A 54 -15.37 40.10 -35.92
C GLU A 54 -16.42 41.11 -35.42
N ASN A 55 -16.52 41.31 -34.09
CA ASN A 55 -17.43 42.30 -33.52
C ASN A 55 -17.07 43.73 -33.96
N GLN A 56 -15.79 44.07 -34.09
CA GLN A 56 -15.35 45.40 -34.53
C GLN A 56 -15.40 45.60 -36.04
N LYS A 57 -15.25 44.52 -36.80
CA LYS A 57 -15.35 44.53 -38.27
C LYS A 57 -16.80 44.68 -38.75
N ASN A 58 -17.74 44.02 -38.06
CA ASN A 58 -19.16 44.00 -38.43
C ASN A 58 -20.09 44.41 -37.26
N PRO A 59 -19.92 45.60 -36.65
CA PRO A 59 -20.59 45.98 -35.40
C PRO A 59 -22.12 45.98 -35.51
N ALA A 60 -22.68 46.43 -36.64
CA ALA A 60 -24.13 46.45 -36.85
C ALA A 60 -24.75 45.04 -36.94
N ALA A 61 -24.00 44.05 -37.43
CA ALA A 61 -24.47 42.66 -37.51
C ALA A 61 -24.46 41.98 -36.13
N HIS A 62 -23.54 42.41 -35.25
CA HIS A 62 -23.33 41.79 -33.94
C HIS A 62 -23.91 42.57 -32.77
N ASP A 63 -24.48 43.76 -32.99
CA ASP A 63 -24.91 44.68 -31.92
C ASP A 63 -25.81 44.05 -30.84
N ARG A 64 -26.65 43.08 -31.22
CA ARG A 64 -27.50 42.30 -30.29
C ARG A 64 -27.17 40.81 -30.24
N SER A 65 -26.14 40.38 -30.97
CA SER A 65 -25.70 38.99 -31.10
C SER A 65 -24.17 38.94 -31.29
N PRO A 66 -23.39 39.17 -30.23
CA PRO A 66 -21.95 39.29 -30.30
C PRO A 66 -21.30 38.04 -30.88
N ALA A 67 -20.28 38.21 -31.71
CA ALA A 67 -19.47 37.10 -32.21
C ALA A 67 -18.61 36.50 -31.07
N VAL A 68 -18.47 35.18 -31.06
CA VAL A 68 -17.69 34.41 -30.08
C VAL A 68 -16.72 33.44 -30.76
N CYS A 69 -15.61 33.14 -30.11
CA CYS A 69 -14.58 32.21 -30.56
C CYS A 69 -14.30 31.15 -29.49
N PHE A 70 -14.23 29.88 -29.91
CA PHE A 70 -14.06 28.74 -28.99
C PHE A 70 -12.74 27.98 -29.18
N ASP A 71 -11.86 28.43 -30.07
CA ASP A 71 -10.64 27.69 -30.43
C ASP A 71 -9.71 27.46 -29.23
N GLY A 72 -9.62 28.44 -28.32
CA GLY A 72 -8.83 28.34 -27.10
C GLY A 72 -9.32 27.25 -26.12
N VAL A 73 -10.63 27.01 -26.07
CA VAL A 73 -11.25 26.10 -25.08
C VAL A 73 -11.43 24.67 -25.58
N ARG A 74 -11.37 24.43 -26.90
CA ARG A 74 -11.53 23.08 -27.48
C ARG A 74 -10.55 22.08 -26.90
N LYS A 75 -9.27 22.46 -26.72
CA LYS A 75 -8.24 21.56 -26.16
C LYS A 75 -8.60 21.01 -24.77
N TYR A 76 -9.29 21.81 -23.95
CA TYR A 76 -9.76 21.41 -22.62
C TYR A 76 -10.91 20.43 -22.71
N LEU A 77 -11.91 20.78 -23.54
CA LEU A 77 -13.11 19.98 -23.75
C LEU A 77 -12.78 18.62 -24.39
N ASP A 78 -11.86 18.60 -25.36
CA ASP A 78 -11.38 17.38 -26.01
C ASP A 78 -10.68 16.46 -24.99
N PHE A 79 -9.75 17.00 -24.20
CA PHE A 79 -9.05 16.24 -23.16
C PHE A 79 -10.01 15.73 -22.07
N ALA A 80 -10.92 16.57 -21.59
CA ALA A 80 -11.92 16.21 -20.60
C ALA A 80 -12.80 15.06 -21.09
N LYS A 81 -13.25 15.12 -22.36
CA LYS A 81 -14.03 14.07 -23.01
C LYS A 81 -13.24 12.78 -23.18
N GLU A 82 -11.98 12.86 -23.64
CA GLU A 82 -11.10 11.70 -23.87
C GLU A 82 -10.84 10.93 -22.57
N HIS A 83 -10.68 11.63 -21.45
CA HIS A 83 -10.35 11.03 -20.15
C HIS A 83 -11.53 10.85 -19.21
N GLY A 84 -12.76 11.20 -19.62
CA GLY A 84 -13.96 11.10 -18.78
C GLY A 84 -13.94 12.03 -17.56
N ILE A 85 -13.28 13.19 -17.68
CA ILE A 85 -13.13 14.20 -16.63
C ILE A 85 -14.23 15.26 -16.78
N GLY A 86 -14.88 15.66 -15.69
CA GLY A 86 -15.86 16.74 -15.72
C GLY A 86 -15.21 18.12 -15.88
N MET A 87 -15.96 19.12 -16.33
CA MET A 87 -15.46 20.48 -16.42
C MET A 87 -16.44 21.49 -15.81
N ARG A 88 -15.91 22.42 -15.01
CA ARG A 88 -16.65 23.59 -14.52
C ARG A 88 -16.44 24.74 -15.50
N GLY A 89 -17.53 25.24 -16.06
CA GLY A 89 -17.52 26.41 -16.93
C GLY A 89 -17.33 27.68 -16.11
N HIS A 90 -16.13 28.26 -16.16
CA HIS A 90 -15.74 29.45 -15.42
C HIS A 90 -15.19 30.50 -16.40
N THR A 91 -15.89 31.60 -16.67
CA THR A 91 -17.19 32.06 -16.13
C THR A 91 -17.95 32.85 -17.20
N LEU A 92 -19.28 32.91 -17.11
CA LEU A 92 -20.11 33.59 -18.11
C LEU A 92 -20.11 35.12 -17.93
N VAL A 93 -20.15 35.62 -16.69
CA VAL A 93 -20.20 37.05 -16.41
C VAL A 93 -19.18 37.40 -15.34
N TRP A 94 -18.24 38.28 -15.69
CA TRP A 94 -17.29 38.82 -14.72
C TRP A 94 -16.91 40.26 -15.03
N HIS A 95 -16.72 41.07 -13.99
CA HIS A 95 -16.41 42.48 -14.17
C HIS A 95 -14.95 42.72 -14.64
N ASN A 96 -14.01 41.87 -14.21
CA ASN A 96 -12.58 42.13 -14.38
C ASN A 96 -12.05 41.74 -15.78
N GLN A 97 -12.52 40.62 -16.34
CA GLN A 97 -12.15 40.16 -17.69
C GLN A 97 -13.36 40.09 -18.64
N THR A 98 -14.22 41.11 -18.58
CA THR A 98 -15.11 41.44 -19.71
C THR A 98 -14.60 42.75 -20.31
N PRO A 99 -14.16 42.76 -21.58
CA PRO A 99 -13.45 43.89 -22.11
C PRO A 99 -14.39 45.08 -22.33
N ARG A 100 -13.91 46.30 -22.04
CA ARG A 100 -14.71 47.54 -22.15
C ARG A 100 -15.44 47.67 -23.49
N TRP A 101 -14.78 47.29 -24.59
CA TRP A 101 -15.34 47.41 -25.93
C TRP A 101 -16.66 46.64 -26.08
N PHE A 102 -16.88 45.58 -25.30
CA PHE A 102 -18.13 44.83 -25.29
C PHE A 102 -19.33 45.66 -24.80
N PHE A 103 -19.08 46.67 -23.96
CA PHE A 103 -20.10 47.55 -23.39
C PHE A 103 -20.30 48.84 -24.20
N ALA A 104 -19.42 49.11 -25.16
CA ALA A 104 -19.46 50.33 -25.97
C ALA A 104 -20.38 50.17 -27.18
N LYS A 105 -20.95 51.29 -27.65
CA LYS A 105 -21.59 51.37 -28.96
C LYS A 105 -20.57 51.05 -30.05
N ASP A 106 -21.02 50.31 -31.06
CA ASP A 106 -20.21 49.86 -32.20
C ASP A 106 -18.92 49.11 -31.80
N TYR A 107 -18.88 48.49 -30.61
CA TYR A 107 -17.73 47.76 -30.08
C TYR A 107 -16.41 48.54 -30.04
N ARG A 108 -16.52 49.86 -29.85
CA ARG A 108 -15.39 50.79 -29.82
C ARG A 108 -14.49 50.57 -28.58
N SER A 109 -13.18 50.63 -28.79
CA SER A 109 -12.19 50.39 -27.71
C SER A 109 -11.78 51.65 -26.95
N GLU A 110 -12.14 52.84 -27.41
CA GLU A 110 -11.73 54.08 -26.75
C GLU A 110 -12.39 54.23 -25.37
N GLU A 111 -11.64 54.77 -24.40
CA GLU A 111 -12.14 54.95 -23.03
C GLU A 111 -13.35 55.88 -22.95
N ASP A 112 -13.47 56.86 -23.85
CA ASP A 112 -14.58 57.82 -23.91
C ASP A 112 -15.74 57.35 -24.82
N ALA A 113 -15.66 56.15 -25.41
CA ALA A 113 -16.70 55.64 -26.28
C ALA A 113 -18.06 55.55 -25.54
N PRO A 114 -19.16 56.04 -26.13
CA PRO A 114 -20.48 55.94 -25.50
C PRO A 114 -20.85 54.50 -25.21
N LEU A 115 -21.36 54.25 -24.01
CA LEU A 115 -21.87 52.94 -23.63
C LEU A 115 -23.14 52.59 -24.41
N ALA A 116 -23.33 51.29 -24.67
CA ALA A 116 -24.57 50.74 -25.17
C ALA A 116 -25.68 50.90 -24.13
N ASP A 117 -26.92 51.06 -24.60
CA ASP A 117 -28.07 51.12 -23.70
C ASP A 117 -28.38 49.75 -23.08
N ARG A 118 -29.19 49.78 -22.02
CA ARG A 118 -29.60 48.59 -21.26
C ARG A 118 -30.21 47.49 -22.12
N GLU A 119 -31.09 47.83 -23.06
CA GLU A 119 -31.75 46.82 -23.90
C GLU A 119 -30.74 46.11 -24.81
N THR A 120 -29.81 46.87 -25.38
CA THR A 120 -28.74 46.34 -26.21
C THR A 120 -27.81 45.44 -25.39
N MET A 121 -27.41 45.87 -24.18
CA MET A 121 -26.56 45.03 -23.33
C MET A 121 -27.25 43.76 -22.82
N LEU A 122 -28.55 43.81 -22.51
CA LEU A 122 -29.30 42.60 -22.16
C LEU A 122 -29.39 41.62 -23.34
N ALA A 123 -29.57 42.13 -24.56
CA ALA A 123 -29.56 41.28 -25.76
C ALA A 123 -28.18 40.67 -26.03
N ARG A 124 -27.10 41.46 -25.92
CA ARG A 124 -25.72 40.97 -26.04
C ARG A 124 -25.42 39.88 -25.00
N LEU A 125 -25.81 40.10 -23.75
CA LEU A 125 -25.59 39.15 -22.67
C LEU A 125 -26.35 37.83 -22.90
N ASP A 126 -27.64 37.91 -23.27
CA ASP A 126 -28.46 36.70 -23.52
C ASP A 126 -27.89 35.88 -24.69
N SER A 127 -27.55 36.56 -25.80
CA SER A 127 -26.96 35.89 -26.97
C SER A 127 -25.58 35.31 -26.68
N TYR A 128 -24.73 35.99 -25.91
CA TYR A 128 -23.45 35.47 -25.47
C TYR A 128 -23.62 34.21 -24.60
N ILE A 129 -24.44 34.28 -23.55
CA ILE A 129 -24.73 33.13 -22.66
C ILE A 129 -25.28 31.96 -23.48
N GLN A 130 -26.27 32.23 -24.34
CA GLN A 130 -26.84 31.22 -25.23
C GLN A 130 -25.75 30.55 -26.08
N SER A 131 -24.88 31.33 -26.72
CA SER A 131 -23.89 30.82 -27.67
C SER A 131 -22.86 29.94 -26.97
N VAL A 132 -22.35 30.38 -25.81
CA VAL A 132 -21.35 29.63 -25.02
C VAL A 132 -21.95 28.33 -24.49
N MET A 133 -23.13 28.37 -23.87
CA MET A 133 -23.77 27.18 -23.32
C MET A 133 -24.20 26.19 -24.42
N THR A 134 -24.78 26.70 -25.52
CA THR A 134 -25.21 25.89 -26.67
C THR A 134 -24.04 25.20 -27.34
N PHE A 135 -22.91 25.89 -27.51
CA PHE A 135 -21.69 25.30 -28.05
C PHE A 135 -21.23 24.11 -27.19
N ALA A 136 -21.04 24.34 -25.89
CA ALA A 136 -20.52 23.32 -24.99
C ALA A 136 -21.44 22.10 -24.92
N GLN A 137 -22.76 22.32 -24.79
CA GLN A 137 -23.71 21.20 -24.65
C GLN A 137 -23.94 20.41 -25.94
N THR A 138 -23.80 21.05 -27.10
CA THR A 138 -24.06 20.40 -28.41
C THR A 138 -22.84 19.63 -28.89
N GLU A 139 -21.65 20.23 -28.79
CA GLU A 139 -20.40 19.63 -29.26
C GLU A 139 -19.77 18.68 -28.22
N TYR A 140 -20.01 18.96 -26.93
CA TYR A 140 -19.42 18.24 -25.79
C TYR A 140 -20.47 17.86 -24.72
N PRO A 141 -21.53 17.11 -25.10
CA PRO A 141 -22.60 16.77 -24.18
C PRO A 141 -22.06 16.00 -22.96
N GLY A 142 -22.45 16.44 -21.76
CA GLY A 142 -22.09 15.81 -20.49
C GLY A 142 -20.71 16.19 -19.92
N VAL A 143 -19.89 16.97 -20.64
CA VAL A 143 -18.57 17.41 -20.13
C VAL A 143 -18.72 18.53 -19.11
N ILE A 144 -19.48 19.58 -19.42
CA ILE A 144 -19.76 20.65 -18.46
C ILE A 144 -20.82 20.18 -17.46
N TYR A 145 -20.47 20.13 -16.17
CA TYR A 145 -21.42 19.79 -15.11
C TYR A 145 -21.92 21.01 -14.32
N ALA A 146 -21.19 22.13 -14.35
CA ALA A 146 -21.57 23.35 -13.66
C ALA A 146 -21.10 24.61 -14.40
N TRP A 147 -21.87 25.68 -14.29
CA TRP A 147 -21.51 27.01 -14.79
C TRP A 147 -21.44 28.03 -13.66
N ASP A 148 -20.32 28.73 -13.56
CA ASP A 148 -20.27 30.01 -12.87
C ASP A 148 -20.97 31.05 -13.75
N VAL A 149 -22.20 31.39 -13.38
CA VAL A 149 -23.01 32.36 -14.15
C VAL A 149 -22.48 33.76 -13.93
N VAL A 150 -22.21 34.11 -12.67
CA VAL A 150 -21.63 35.41 -12.29
C VAL A 150 -20.51 35.18 -11.29
N ASN A 151 -19.37 35.83 -11.56
CA ASN A 151 -18.20 35.85 -10.69
C ASN A 151 -18.06 37.22 -10.00
N GLU A 152 -17.84 37.23 -8.69
CA GLU A 152 -17.37 38.40 -7.90
C GLU A 152 -18.20 39.68 -8.03
N ALA A 153 -19.53 39.54 -7.88
CA ALA A 153 -20.45 40.68 -7.96
C ALA A 153 -20.52 41.50 -6.65
N ILE A 154 -20.06 40.96 -5.52
CA ILE A 154 -20.00 41.69 -4.25
C ILE A 154 -18.56 42.13 -3.97
N ASP A 155 -18.39 43.39 -3.60
CA ASP A 155 -17.11 43.94 -3.12
C ASP A 155 -17.33 44.58 -1.74
N GLY A 156 -16.57 44.12 -0.74
CA GLY A 156 -16.87 44.40 0.66
C GLY A 156 -18.30 43.95 1.02
N GLY A 157 -19.15 44.89 1.45
CA GLY A 157 -20.54 44.64 1.84
C GLY A 157 -21.61 45.05 0.82
N ALA A 158 -21.26 45.35 -0.43
CA ALA A 158 -22.19 45.90 -1.42
C ALA A 158 -22.01 45.34 -2.84
N LEU A 159 -23.02 45.54 -3.69
CA LEU A 159 -22.94 45.24 -5.11
C LEU A 159 -21.86 46.11 -5.78
N ARG A 160 -20.97 45.48 -6.53
CA ARG A 160 -19.83 46.13 -7.18
C ARG A 160 -20.29 47.12 -8.26
N THR A 161 -19.77 48.35 -8.20
CA THR A 161 -19.86 49.29 -9.32
C THR A 161 -18.95 48.83 -10.46
N SER A 162 -19.54 48.48 -11.60
CA SER A 162 -18.87 47.99 -12.80
C SER A 162 -19.61 48.42 -14.07
N LEU A 163 -19.04 48.13 -15.24
CA LEU A 163 -19.71 48.35 -16.53
C LEU A 163 -21.03 47.56 -16.65
N TRP A 164 -21.16 46.43 -15.95
CA TRP A 164 -22.42 45.70 -15.87
C TRP A 164 -23.50 46.48 -15.10
N THR A 165 -23.18 47.05 -13.93
CA THR A 165 -24.13 47.88 -13.19
C THR A 165 -24.43 49.21 -13.88
N GLU A 166 -23.46 49.77 -14.62
CA GLU A 166 -23.65 51.05 -15.33
C GLU A 166 -24.53 50.89 -16.58
N THR A 167 -24.35 49.82 -17.34
CA THR A 167 -25.08 49.60 -18.59
C THR A 167 -26.39 48.84 -18.40
N VAL A 168 -26.38 47.79 -17.58
CA VAL A 168 -27.58 47.00 -17.30
C VAL A 168 -28.29 47.61 -16.11
N GLY A 169 -27.66 47.67 -14.94
CA GLY A 169 -28.28 48.10 -13.68
C GLY A 169 -28.03 47.09 -12.56
N GLU A 170 -28.55 47.36 -11.36
CA GLU A 170 -28.32 46.51 -10.18
C GLU A 170 -28.89 45.08 -10.33
N ASP A 171 -29.87 44.86 -11.19
CA ASP A 171 -30.48 43.55 -11.44
C ASP A 171 -29.71 42.68 -12.46
N PHE A 172 -28.52 43.10 -12.93
CA PHE A 172 -27.78 42.36 -13.96
C PHE A 172 -27.50 40.90 -13.56
N VAL A 173 -27.25 40.63 -12.28
CA VAL A 173 -27.03 39.27 -11.77
C VAL A 173 -28.29 38.42 -11.96
N LEU A 174 -29.44 38.93 -11.54
CA LEU A 174 -30.72 38.25 -11.69
C LEU A 174 -31.04 37.98 -13.18
N GLN A 175 -30.76 38.95 -14.06
CA GLN A 175 -30.96 38.77 -15.50
C GLN A 175 -30.04 37.71 -16.09
N ALA A 176 -28.75 37.69 -15.72
CA ALA A 176 -27.80 36.68 -16.18
C ALA A 176 -28.24 35.26 -15.77
N PHE A 177 -28.71 35.08 -14.54
CA PHE A 177 -29.23 33.79 -14.07
C PHE A 177 -30.52 33.38 -14.77
N ARG A 178 -31.46 34.30 -15.04
CA ARG A 178 -32.65 34.02 -15.87
C ARG A 178 -32.25 33.57 -17.28
N MET A 179 -31.25 34.20 -17.88
CA MET A 179 -30.72 33.84 -19.20
C MET A 179 -30.07 32.45 -19.17
N ALA A 180 -29.16 32.21 -18.22
CA ALA A 180 -28.50 30.92 -18.07
C ALA A 180 -29.51 29.78 -17.80
N ALA A 181 -30.51 30.01 -16.95
CA ALA A 181 -31.56 29.03 -16.67
C ALA A 181 -32.39 28.65 -17.90
N ARG A 182 -32.58 29.56 -18.88
CA ARG A 182 -33.26 29.23 -20.14
C ARG A 182 -32.47 28.27 -21.02
N TRP A 183 -31.14 28.39 -21.01
CA TRP A 183 -30.24 27.66 -21.92
C TRP A 183 -29.55 26.46 -21.25
N LYS A 184 -29.73 26.29 -19.93
CA LYS A 184 -29.21 25.21 -19.10
C LYS A 184 -29.61 23.83 -19.64
N ALA A 185 -28.61 22.97 -19.88
CA ALA A 185 -28.84 21.57 -20.17
C ALA A 185 -29.29 20.78 -18.93
N PRO A 186 -30.06 19.67 -19.07
CA PRO A 186 -30.44 18.83 -17.94
C PRO A 186 -29.22 18.31 -17.17
N GLY A 187 -29.28 18.36 -15.83
CA GLY A 187 -28.21 17.84 -14.96
C GLY A 187 -26.99 18.75 -14.79
N VAL A 188 -26.93 19.90 -15.48
CA VAL A 188 -25.93 20.94 -15.21
C VAL A 188 -26.38 21.77 -14.00
N SER A 189 -25.48 22.36 -13.21
CA SER A 189 -25.83 23.26 -12.09
C SER A 189 -25.35 24.70 -12.34
N LEU A 190 -26.12 25.70 -11.89
CA LEU A 190 -25.80 27.12 -12.01
C LEU A 190 -25.31 27.68 -10.68
N PHE A 191 -24.13 28.28 -10.70
CA PHE A 191 -23.43 28.77 -9.53
C PHE A 191 -23.22 30.28 -9.56
N TYR A 192 -23.31 30.88 -8.38
CA TYR A 192 -22.67 32.17 -8.08
C TYR A 192 -21.31 31.91 -7.44
N ASN A 193 -20.24 32.58 -7.90
CA ASN A 193 -18.87 32.36 -7.41
C ASN A 193 -18.28 33.68 -6.91
N ASP A 194 -17.63 33.69 -5.75
CA ASP A 194 -17.05 34.91 -5.18
C ASP A 194 -15.88 34.62 -4.20
N TYR A 195 -15.03 35.62 -3.96
CA TYR A 195 -13.88 35.58 -3.03
C TYR A 195 -14.26 36.13 -1.66
N ASP A 196 -13.43 35.86 -0.65
CA ASP A 196 -13.62 36.38 0.72
C ASP A 196 -15.02 36.08 1.29
N THR A 197 -15.63 34.99 0.83
CA THR A 197 -17.01 34.57 1.17
C THR A 197 -17.16 34.18 2.64
N PHE A 198 -16.03 34.05 3.34
CA PHE A 198 -15.91 33.78 4.77
C PHE A 198 -15.93 35.05 5.64
N LEU A 199 -15.71 36.24 5.07
CA LEU A 199 -15.78 37.48 5.84
C LEU A 199 -17.24 37.78 6.21
N PRO A 200 -17.56 38.00 7.50
CA PRO A 200 -18.97 38.11 7.94
C PRO A 200 -19.80 39.17 7.20
N GLU A 201 -19.23 40.37 6.98
CA GLU A 201 -19.93 41.46 6.27
C GLU A 201 -20.24 41.08 4.82
N LYS A 202 -19.25 40.53 4.11
CA LYS A 202 -19.40 40.11 2.71
C LYS A 202 -20.35 38.93 2.57
N ARG A 203 -20.25 37.95 3.48
CA ARG A 203 -21.13 36.77 3.55
C ARG A 203 -22.60 37.15 3.67
N GLU A 204 -22.93 38.07 4.56
CA GLU A 204 -24.32 38.53 4.72
C GLU A 204 -24.78 39.39 3.52
N ALA A 205 -23.89 40.19 2.93
CA ALA A 205 -24.20 40.93 1.70
C ALA A 205 -24.49 40.00 0.52
N ILE A 206 -23.72 38.91 0.34
CA ILE A 206 -23.96 37.87 -0.67
C ILE A 206 -25.32 37.20 -0.42
N CYS A 207 -25.58 36.76 0.82
CA CYS A 207 -26.85 36.10 1.17
C CYS A 207 -28.06 36.98 0.85
N LYS A 208 -27.99 38.26 1.22
CA LYS A 208 -29.09 39.21 1.07
C LYS A 208 -29.29 39.70 -0.37
N THR A 209 -28.20 40.06 -1.04
CA THR A 209 -28.25 40.81 -2.31
C THR A 209 -28.27 39.90 -3.51
N ILE A 210 -27.62 38.73 -3.41
CA ILE A 210 -27.45 37.80 -4.53
C ILE A 210 -28.30 36.55 -4.32
N LEU A 211 -28.06 35.81 -3.23
CA LEU A 211 -28.65 34.48 -3.08
C LEU A 211 -30.16 34.54 -2.82
N ALA A 212 -30.64 35.47 -1.99
CA ALA A 212 -32.08 35.55 -1.68
C ALA A 212 -32.97 35.80 -2.92
N PRO A 213 -32.69 36.79 -3.80
CA PRO A 213 -33.46 36.96 -5.04
C PRO A 213 -33.39 35.76 -5.99
N LEU A 214 -32.21 35.13 -6.11
CA LEU A 214 -32.04 33.96 -7.00
C LEU A 214 -32.77 32.72 -6.48
N LEU A 215 -32.80 32.52 -5.16
CA LEU A 215 -33.52 31.44 -4.50
C LEU A 215 -35.04 31.62 -4.60
N GLU A 216 -35.54 32.85 -4.48
CA GLU A 216 -36.97 33.16 -4.63
C GLU A 216 -37.48 32.75 -6.02
N GLU A 217 -36.68 32.95 -7.07
CA GLU A 217 -37.00 32.56 -8.44
C GLU A 217 -36.51 31.16 -8.84
N LYS A 218 -35.85 30.43 -7.92
CA LYS A 218 -35.26 29.09 -8.16
C LYS A 218 -34.31 29.05 -9.36
N LEU A 219 -33.46 30.07 -9.48
CA LEU A 219 -32.53 30.23 -10.60
C LEU A 219 -31.11 29.73 -10.31
N ILE A 220 -30.79 29.48 -9.04
CA ILE A 220 -29.46 29.09 -8.57
C ILE A 220 -29.51 27.70 -7.94
N ASP A 221 -28.48 26.91 -8.20
CA ASP A 221 -28.32 25.56 -7.65
C ASP A 221 -27.20 25.53 -6.59
N GLY A 222 -26.18 26.39 -6.72
CA GLY A 222 -25.04 26.35 -5.81
C GLY A 222 -24.26 27.65 -5.61
N MET A 223 -23.42 27.63 -4.56
CA MET A 223 -22.50 28.69 -4.19
C MET A 223 -21.05 28.20 -4.32
N GLY A 224 -20.26 28.91 -5.12
CA GLY A 224 -18.81 28.74 -5.26
C GLY A 224 -18.07 29.66 -4.29
N MET A 225 -17.26 29.09 -3.41
CA MET A 225 -16.45 29.81 -2.44
C MET A 225 -14.99 29.85 -2.90
N GLN A 226 -14.57 30.93 -3.59
CA GLN A 226 -13.18 31.11 -3.99
C GLN A 226 -12.32 31.21 -2.73
N SER A 227 -11.44 30.23 -2.53
CA SER A 227 -10.73 30.03 -1.27
C SER A 227 -9.24 30.32 -1.42
N HIS A 228 -8.92 31.54 -1.84
CA HIS A 228 -7.59 32.13 -1.70
C HIS A 228 -7.36 32.53 -0.23
N VAL A 229 -6.90 31.58 0.58
CA VAL A 229 -6.74 31.78 2.02
C VAL A 229 -5.27 31.99 2.40
N GLN A 230 -5.05 32.43 3.64
CA GLN A 230 -3.73 32.49 4.25
C GLN A 230 -3.61 31.37 5.30
N LEU A 231 -2.41 31.20 5.86
CA LEU A 231 -2.17 30.19 6.90
C LEU A 231 -3.07 30.38 8.13
N GLU A 232 -3.38 31.61 8.51
CA GLU A 232 -4.14 31.93 9.73
C GLU A 232 -5.46 32.66 9.45
N THR A 233 -5.69 33.14 8.22
CA THR A 233 -6.87 33.93 7.86
C THR A 233 -7.57 33.34 6.63
N PRO A 234 -8.89 33.15 6.65
CA PRO A 234 -9.78 33.32 7.81
C PRO A 234 -9.44 32.34 8.94
N SER A 235 -9.90 32.60 10.16
CA SER A 235 -9.87 31.58 11.19
C SER A 235 -10.66 30.35 10.74
N LEU A 236 -10.32 29.17 11.29
CA LEU A 236 -11.02 27.94 10.93
C LEU A 236 -12.52 28.01 11.25
N GLU A 237 -12.89 28.73 12.32
CA GLU A 237 -14.27 28.93 12.72
C GLU A 237 -15.03 29.84 11.74
N GLU A 238 -14.44 30.93 11.25
CA GLU A 238 -15.06 31.77 10.22
C GLU A 238 -15.30 30.98 8.91
N TYR A 239 -14.34 30.14 8.52
CA TYR A 239 -14.49 29.28 7.34
C TYR A 239 -15.62 28.25 7.54
N ARG A 240 -15.66 27.60 8.72
CA ARG A 240 -16.70 26.65 9.10
C ARG A 240 -18.09 27.28 9.15
N GLU A 241 -18.20 28.48 9.71
CA GLU A 241 -19.44 29.26 9.75
C GLU A 241 -19.91 29.60 8.34
N ALA A 242 -19.01 30.00 7.44
CA ALA A 242 -19.34 30.31 6.05
C ALA A 242 -19.90 29.10 5.30
N VAL A 243 -19.22 27.96 5.35
CA VAL A 243 -19.67 26.71 4.73
C VAL A 243 -21.07 26.32 5.23
N ARG A 244 -21.29 26.38 6.55
CA ARG A 244 -22.60 26.06 7.15
C ARG A 244 -23.67 27.10 6.82
N ARG A 245 -23.33 28.38 6.75
CA ARG A 245 -24.26 29.47 6.44
C ARG A 245 -24.83 29.34 5.03
N TYR A 246 -23.98 29.07 4.05
CA TYR A 246 -24.44 28.83 2.68
C TYR A 246 -25.14 27.46 2.55
N GLY A 247 -24.61 26.43 3.21
CA GLY A 247 -25.24 25.10 3.25
C GLY A 247 -26.67 25.11 3.78
N ALA A 248 -26.95 25.93 4.81
CA ALA A 248 -28.28 26.11 5.38
C ALA A 248 -29.32 26.69 4.41
N LEU A 249 -28.89 27.26 3.26
CA LEU A 249 -29.78 27.73 2.20
C LEU A 249 -30.24 26.60 1.26
N GLY A 250 -29.76 25.37 1.46
CA GLY A 250 -30.08 24.21 0.61
C GLY A 250 -29.33 24.18 -0.72
N LEU A 251 -28.27 24.99 -0.85
CA LEU A 251 -27.44 25.08 -2.04
C LEU A 251 -26.37 23.98 -2.08
N GLU A 252 -25.96 23.60 -3.28
CA GLU A 252 -24.67 22.93 -3.48
C GLU A 252 -23.53 23.87 -3.11
N ILE A 253 -22.55 23.39 -2.35
CA ILE A 253 -21.36 24.16 -1.98
C ILE A 253 -20.16 23.60 -2.73
N GLN A 254 -19.47 24.44 -3.50
CA GLN A 254 -18.17 24.08 -4.06
C GLN A 254 -17.11 25.04 -3.56
N ILE A 255 -16.00 24.47 -3.08
CA ILE A 255 -14.81 25.25 -2.81
C ILE A 255 -14.10 25.43 -4.16
N THR A 256 -13.99 26.67 -4.61
CA THR A 256 -13.34 27.01 -5.87
C THR A 256 -12.01 27.67 -5.58
N GLU A 257 -11.10 27.62 -6.55
CA GLU A 257 -9.85 28.38 -6.53
C GLU A 257 -9.04 28.26 -5.23
N LEU A 258 -8.98 27.05 -4.65
CA LEU A 258 -8.30 26.82 -3.38
C LEU A 258 -6.78 26.90 -3.58
N ASP A 259 -6.17 27.88 -2.92
CA ASP A 259 -4.74 27.95 -2.65
C ASP A 259 -4.50 28.61 -1.28
N VAL A 260 -3.35 28.32 -0.67
CA VAL A 260 -3.01 28.83 0.65
C VAL A 260 -1.72 29.65 0.57
N PHE A 261 -1.86 30.96 0.66
CA PHE A 261 -0.73 31.87 0.63
C PHE A 261 0.15 31.73 1.88
N SER A 262 1.40 31.32 1.68
CA SER A 262 2.48 31.34 2.67
C SER A 262 3.75 31.92 2.04
N PRO A 263 4.17 33.15 2.41
CA PRO A 263 5.40 33.74 1.88
C PRO A 263 6.67 33.17 2.53
N ASP A 264 6.52 32.43 3.64
CA ASP A 264 7.60 31.66 4.24
C ASP A 264 7.68 30.27 3.58
N THR A 265 8.90 29.91 3.16
CA THR A 265 9.22 28.62 2.52
C THR A 265 10.11 27.73 3.40
N SER A 266 10.23 28.07 4.69
CA SER A 266 10.84 27.21 5.71
C SER A 266 10.07 25.90 5.85
N GLU A 267 10.74 24.84 6.32
CA GLU A 267 10.11 23.55 6.60
C GLU A 267 8.95 23.69 7.59
N ALA A 268 9.11 24.53 8.62
CA ALA A 268 8.06 24.82 9.59
C ALA A 268 6.82 25.46 8.94
N ALA A 269 7.00 26.36 7.99
CA ALA A 269 5.89 26.96 7.24
C ALA A 269 5.23 25.97 6.27
N MET A 270 6.01 25.13 5.59
CA MET A 270 5.48 24.06 4.72
C MET A 270 4.68 23.02 5.50
N ARG A 271 5.06 22.76 6.75
CA ARG A 271 4.29 21.92 7.66
C ARG A 271 2.97 22.58 8.07
N ARG A 272 3.01 23.84 8.50
CA ARG A 272 1.80 24.60 8.84
C ARG A 272 0.85 24.73 7.65
N LEU A 273 1.38 24.82 6.43
CA LEU A 273 0.62 24.74 5.20
C LEU A 273 -0.11 23.39 5.08
N ALA A 274 0.58 22.28 5.34
CA ALA A 274 -0.02 20.96 5.33
C ALA A 274 -1.14 20.80 6.39
N GLU A 275 -0.89 21.26 7.62
CA GLU A 275 -1.88 21.30 8.70
C GLU A 275 -3.09 22.15 8.32
N ARG A 276 -2.87 23.32 7.72
CA ARG A 276 -3.93 24.19 7.23
C ARG A 276 -4.81 23.49 6.19
N TYR A 277 -4.22 22.81 5.21
CA TYR A 277 -4.99 22.03 4.23
C TYR A 277 -5.80 20.91 4.88
N ARG A 278 -5.20 20.15 5.81
CA ARG A 278 -5.91 19.12 6.59
C ARG A 278 -7.12 19.70 7.31
N ASP A 279 -6.94 20.82 8.00
CA ASP A 279 -8.00 21.43 8.81
C ASP A 279 -9.15 21.93 7.93
N LEU A 280 -8.84 22.56 6.79
CA LEU A 280 -9.84 22.98 5.81
C LEU A 280 -10.63 21.79 5.27
N PHE A 281 -9.96 20.73 4.81
CA PHE A 281 -10.63 19.53 4.30
C PHE A 281 -11.43 18.80 5.39
N THR A 282 -10.97 18.84 6.65
CA THR A 282 -11.69 18.30 7.80
C THR A 282 -13.02 19.04 7.99
N VAL A 283 -13.01 20.38 7.96
CA VAL A 283 -14.24 21.20 8.01
C VAL A 283 -15.23 20.81 6.91
N LEU A 284 -14.75 20.64 5.67
CA LEU A 284 -15.60 20.31 4.52
C LEU A 284 -16.24 18.93 4.67
N LEU A 285 -15.43 17.93 5.05
CA LEU A 285 -15.88 16.56 5.16
C LEU A 285 -16.83 16.36 6.35
N GLU A 286 -16.52 16.98 7.50
CA GLU A 286 -17.43 17.04 8.66
C GLU A 286 -18.77 17.68 8.27
N ALA A 287 -18.75 18.86 7.63
CA ALA A 287 -19.97 19.55 7.24
C ALA A 287 -20.84 18.72 6.28
N LYS A 288 -20.22 17.99 5.35
CA LYS A 288 -20.93 17.07 4.45
C LYS A 288 -21.52 15.89 5.21
N ARG A 289 -20.74 15.23 6.06
CA ARG A 289 -21.17 14.05 6.82
C ARG A 289 -22.27 14.37 7.82
N GLU A 290 -22.19 15.52 8.47
CA GLU A 290 -23.21 16.04 9.40
C GLU A 290 -24.49 16.49 8.67
N GLY A 291 -24.49 16.58 7.34
CA GLY A 291 -25.57 17.16 6.56
C GLY A 291 -25.72 18.68 6.73
N ALA A 292 -24.70 19.35 7.28
CA ALA A 292 -24.69 20.80 7.50
C ALA A 292 -24.44 21.60 6.21
N ALA A 293 -23.80 20.99 5.22
CA ALA A 293 -23.63 21.55 3.88
C ALA A 293 -23.53 20.44 2.81
N ASN A 294 -24.17 20.63 1.65
CA ASN A 294 -24.00 19.72 0.52
C ASN A 294 -22.73 20.09 -0.26
N VAL A 295 -21.55 19.69 0.24
CA VAL A 295 -20.28 19.94 -0.45
C VAL A 295 -20.18 19.02 -1.68
N THR A 296 -20.13 19.61 -2.88
CA THR A 296 -20.15 18.90 -4.17
C THR A 296 -18.88 19.04 -5.01
N GLY A 297 -17.84 19.73 -4.52
CA GLY A 297 -16.55 19.79 -5.21
C GLY A 297 -15.53 20.69 -4.53
N VAL A 298 -14.24 20.41 -4.75
CA VAL A 298 -13.11 21.25 -4.36
C VAL A 298 -12.18 21.42 -5.57
N THR A 299 -11.91 22.65 -5.99
CA THR A 299 -11.00 22.95 -7.12
C THR A 299 -9.80 23.75 -6.64
N PHE A 300 -8.59 23.26 -6.86
CA PHE A 300 -7.34 23.98 -6.59
C PHE A 300 -7.05 25.03 -7.67
N TRP A 301 -6.47 26.18 -7.31
CA TRP A 301 -6.06 27.19 -8.29
C TRP A 301 -4.64 26.97 -8.81
N GLY A 302 -4.51 25.99 -9.71
CA GLY A 302 -3.25 25.61 -10.36
C GLY A 302 -2.83 24.17 -10.05
N LEU A 303 -1.76 23.73 -10.70
CA LEU A 303 -1.29 22.33 -10.64
C LEU A 303 -0.02 22.12 -9.81
N GLN A 304 0.89 23.09 -9.78
CA GLN A 304 2.18 23.02 -9.06
C GLN A 304 2.66 24.41 -8.62
N ASP A 305 3.46 24.47 -7.55
CA ASP A 305 3.93 25.74 -6.94
C ASP A 305 4.61 26.70 -7.92
N GLU A 306 5.41 26.17 -8.86
CA GLU A 306 6.20 26.96 -9.83
C GLU A 306 5.35 27.77 -10.80
N GLU A 307 4.11 27.34 -11.02
CA GLU A 307 3.16 27.95 -11.96
C GLU A 307 2.06 28.72 -11.24
N SER A 308 2.05 28.72 -9.90
CA SER A 308 1.05 29.46 -9.13
C SER A 308 1.23 30.97 -9.29
N TRP A 309 0.13 31.70 -9.49
CA TRP A 309 0.11 33.17 -9.53
C TRP A 309 0.60 33.82 -8.23
N LEU A 310 0.52 33.11 -7.09
CA LEU A 310 1.07 33.56 -5.81
C LEU A 310 2.60 33.56 -5.80
N THR A 311 3.23 32.78 -6.68
CA THR A 311 4.69 32.79 -6.89
C THR A 311 5.06 34.02 -7.74
N GLY A 312 5.44 35.12 -7.06
CA GLY A 312 5.69 36.43 -7.66
C GLY A 312 4.68 37.49 -7.20
N PHE A 313 3.56 37.08 -6.61
CA PHE A 313 2.63 37.98 -5.93
C PHE A 313 3.37 38.75 -4.83
N ARG A 314 3.19 40.07 -4.81
CA ARG A 314 3.93 41.01 -3.93
C ARG A 314 5.47 40.85 -4.00
N ARG A 315 6.00 40.33 -5.11
CA ARG A 315 7.42 40.01 -5.32
C ARG A 315 7.98 38.97 -4.35
N GLN A 316 7.12 38.10 -3.82
CA GLN A 316 7.49 37.04 -2.86
C GLN A 316 7.47 35.68 -3.56
N LYS A 317 8.36 34.79 -3.12
CA LYS A 317 8.31 33.37 -3.51
C LYS A 317 7.33 32.67 -2.60
N CYS A 318 6.39 31.91 -3.17
CA CYS A 318 5.39 31.16 -2.42
C CYS A 318 5.47 29.68 -2.83
N ARG A 319 4.89 28.80 -2.00
CA ARG A 319 4.71 27.38 -2.29
C ARG A 319 3.31 26.92 -1.87
N PRO A 320 2.25 27.46 -2.50
CA PRO A 320 0.90 27.41 -1.94
C PRO A 320 0.10 26.13 -2.26
N LEU A 321 0.50 25.32 -3.24
CA LEU A 321 -0.31 24.19 -3.76
C LEU A 321 0.08 22.87 -3.10
N LEU A 322 -0.45 21.74 -3.60
CA LEU A 322 -0.13 20.40 -3.08
C LEU A 322 1.13 19.78 -3.70
N PHE A 323 1.51 20.25 -4.88
CA PHE A 323 2.64 19.72 -5.65
C PHE A 323 3.71 20.78 -5.89
N GLU A 324 4.97 20.34 -5.87
CA GLU A 324 6.10 21.12 -6.38
C GLU A 324 6.50 20.65 -7.79
N ARG A 325 7.61 21.17 -8.31
CA ARG A 325 8.09 20.94 -9.68
C ARG A 325 7.97 19.50 -10.13
N SER A 326 7.45 19.31 -11.33
CA SER A 326 7.25 17.99 -11.95
C SER A 326 6.19 17.15 -11.22
N TYR A 327 5.22 17.81 -10.59
CA TYR A 327 4.07 17.17 -9.92
C TYR A 327 4.48 16.28 -8.74
N ARG A 328 5.56 16.64 -8.05
CA ARG A 328 6.02 15.89 -6.87
C ARG A 328 5.16 16.28 -5.65
N PRO A 329 4.56 15.31 -4.93
CA PRO A 329 3.66 15.61 -3.81
C PRO A 329 4.43 16.16 -2.60
N LYS A 330 3.86 17.19 -1.96
CA LYS A 330 4.36 17.76 -0.69
C LYS A 330 3.66 17.14 0.52
N GLU A 331 4.08 17.50 1.74
CA GLU A 331 3.36 17.09 2.96
C GLU A 331 1.89 17.54 2.97
N ALA A 332 1.57 18.65 2.32
CA ALA A 332 0.20 19.11 2.14
C ALA A 332 -0.67 18.11 1.35
N TYR A 333 -0.11 17.45 0.32
CA TYR A 333 -0.80 16.38 -0.40
C TYR A 333 -1.16 15.23 0.54
N GLN A 334 -0.18 14.78 1.35
CA GLN A 334 -0.40 13.69 2.30
C GLN A 334 -1.41 14.07 3.39
N ALA A 335 -1.36 15.32 3.86
CA ALA A 335 -2.29 15.85 4.83
C ALA A 335 -3.74 15.79 4.30
N VAL A 336 -3.97 16.22 3.05
CA VAL A 336 -5.27 16.10 2.37
C VAL A 336 -5.69 14.64 2.21
N CYS A 337 -4.80 13.74 1.78
CA CYS A 337 -5.10 12.32 1.64
C CYS A 337 -5.47 11.63 2.98
N SER A 338 -4.95 12.12 4.12
CA SER A 338 -5.21 11.53 5.43
C SER A 338 -6.57 11.90 6.05
N VAL A 339 -7.21 12.98 5.60
CA VAL A 339 -8.42 13.54 6.24
C VAL A 339 -9.58 12.56 6.29
N PRO A 340 -9.94 11.83 5.22
CA PRO A 340 -11.01 10.83 5.27
C PRO A 340 -10.89 9.88 6.45
N GLY A 341 -9.69 9.35 6.72
CA GLY A 341 -9.46 8.42 7.82
C GLY A 341 -9.65 9.01 9.20
N ARG A 342 -9.21 10.26 9.37
CA ARG A 342 -9.36 10.98 10.62
C ARG A 342 -10.82 11.29 10.91
N VAL A 343 -11.58 11.70 9.90
CA VAL A 343 -13.00 12.02 10.06
C VAL A 343 -13.82 10.75 10.26
N GLU A 344 -13.59 9.70 9.47
CA GLU A 344 -14.35 8.45 9.55
C GLU A 344 -13.99 7.58 10.76
N GLY A 345 -12.75 7.69 11.26
CA GLY A 345 -12.22 6.89 12.37
C GLY A 345 -11.71 5.51 11.94
N ASP A 346 -11.46 5.29 10.66
CA ASP A 346 -10.99 4.03 10.05
C ASP A 346 -9.51 4.13 9.64
N LEU A 347 -8.62 4.26 10.63
CA LEU A 347 -7.20 4.48 10.39
C LEU A 347 -6.45 3.21 9.98
N GLU A 348 -6.91 2.05 10.45
CA GLU A 348 -6.17 0.78 10.38
C GLU A 348 -6.14 0.10 9.00
N ASP A 349 -6.97 0.59 8.08
CA ASP A 349 -7.15 0.00 6.76
C ASP A 349 -6.82 0.97 5.62
N ARG A 350 -6.22 2.12 5.92
CA ARG A 350 -5.78 3.06 4.88
C ARG A 350 -4.40 2.73 4.36
N LEU A 351 -4.27 2.81 3.05
CA LEU A 351 -3.03 2.66 2.31
C LEU A 351 -2.29 4.01 2.25
N PRO A 352 -0.99 4.05 1.93
CA PRO A 352 -0.23 5.31 1.93
C PRO A 352 -0.72 6.36 0.92
N GLY A 353 -1.52 5.99 -0.08
CA GLY A 353 -2.22 6.93 -0.95
C GLY A 353 -3.41 7.65 -0.31
N GLY A 354 -3.84 7.26 0.90
CA GLY A 354 -4.97 7.83 1.66
C GLY A 354 -6.30 7.11 1.46
N GLN A 355 -6.42 6.29 0.42
CA GLN A 355 -7.61 5.48 0.18
C GLN A 355 -7.71 4.35 1.22
N ARG A 356 -8.95 3.95 1.46
CA ARG A 356 -9.26 2.75 2.22
C ARG A 356 -8.90 1.51 1.40
N PHE A 357 -8.34 0.50 2.05
CA PHE A 357 -8.17 -0.82 1.47
C PHE A 357 -9.55 -1.38 1.08
N ALA A 358 -9.65 -1.91 -0.13
CA ALA A 358 -10.90 -2.38 -0.69
C ALA A 358 -11.27 -3.76 -0.14
N PHE A 359 -11.88 -3.82 1.05
CA PHE A 359 -12.50 -5.05 1.55
C PHE A 359 -13.70 -5.40 0.68
N TRP A 360 -13.58 -6.49 -0.06
CA TRP A 360 -14.59 -6.95 -1.02
C TRP A 360 -15.46 -8.09 -0.49
N GLU A 361 -15.06 -8.73 0.61
CA GLU A 361 -15.76 -9.87 1.20
C GLU A 361 -17.20 -9.49 1.55
N LYS A 362 -18.14 -10.40 1.29
CA LYS A 362 -19.54 -10.29 1.69
C LYS A 362 -19.96 -11.48 2.55
N GLU A 363 -21.01 -11.29 3.34
CA GLU A 363 -21.64 -12.42 4.03
C GLU A 363 -22.18 -13.42 3.00
N GLN A 364 -22.01 -14.72 3.28
CA GLN A 364 -22.41 -15.79 2.35
C GLN A 364 -23.80 -16.31 2.71
N GLU A 365 -24.67 -16.42 1.72
CA GLU A 365 -25.93 -17.16 1.81
C GLU A 365 -25.83 -18.43 0.97
N TYR A 366 -25.97 -19.59 1.63
CA TYR A 366 -25.76 -20.87 0.97
C TYR A 366 -27.06 -21.45 0.42
N THR A 367 -27.03 -21.78 -0.87
CA THR A 367 -28.15 -22.43 -1.58
C THR A 367 -28.19 -23.93 -1.33
N LYS A 368 -27.03 -24.54 -1.02
CA LYS A 368 -26.90 -25.96 -0.74
C LYS A 368 -25.64 -26.25 0.08
N GLU A 369 -25.69 -27.32 0.87
CA GLU A 369 -24.58 -27.80 1.69
C GLU A 369 -24.31 -29.27 1.41
N TYR A 370 -23.02 -29.63 1.33
CA TYR A 370 -22.54 -31.00 1.22
C TYR A 370 -21.74 -31.37 2.47
N HIS A 371 -22.04 -32.49 3.11
CA HIS A 371 -21.29 -33.05 4.20
C HIS A 371 -20.33 -34.12 3.68
N VAL A 372 -19.07 -34.03 4.08
CA VAL A 372 -18.03 -35.03 3.84
C VAL A 372 -17.61 -35.59 5.18
N ASN A 373 -17.86 -36.88 5.40
CA ASN A 373 -17.53 -37.54 6.66
C ASN A 373 -17.17 -39.01 6.45
N PRO A 374 -15.88 -39.37 6.27
CA PRO A 374 -15.46 -40.74 6.01
C PRO A 374 -15.65 -41.66 7.22
N SER A 375 -15.79 -41.10 8.43
CA SER A 375 -16.06 -41.86 9.65
C SER A 375 -17.53 -42.25 9.81
N HIS A 376 -18.43 -41.62 9.05
CA HIS A 376 -19.85 -41.94 9.11
C HIS A 376 -20.11 -43.32 8.48
N PRO A 377 -20.87 -44.23 9.13
CA PRO A 377 -21.01 -45.62 8.69
C PRO A 377 -21.64 -45.77 7.30
N ASN A 378 -22.45 -44.80 6.89
CA ASN A 378 -23.11 -44.79 5.58
C ASN A 378 -22.40 -43.91 4.53
N ALA A 379 -21.20 -43.40 4.82
CA ALA A 379 -20.50 -42.49 3.91
C ALA A 379 -20.15 -43.17 2.59
N SER A 380 -20.52 -42.53 1.48
CA SER A 380 -20.27 -43.01 0.12
C SER A 380 -20.18 -41.83 -0.83
N ASP A 381 -19.27 -41.90 -1.80
CA ASP A 381 -19.15 -40.85 -2.82
C ASP A 381 -20.33 -40.83 -3.79
N GLU A 382 -21.18 -41.86 -3.78
CA GLU A 382 -22.45 -41.91 -4.52
C GLU A 382 -23.62 -41.26 -3.78
N ASN A 383 -23.44 -40.85 -2.52
CA ASN A 383 -24.50 -40.21 -1.74
C ASN A 383 -24.80 -38.79 -2.23
N ASP A 384 -25.90 -38.20 -1.75
CA ASP A 384 -26.31 -36.84 -2.09
C ASP A 384 -25.54 -35.74 -1.34
N GLY A 385 -24.78 -36.12 -0.30
CA GLY A 385 -24.02 -35.21 0.55
C GLY A 385 -24.86 -34.53 1.63
N SER A 386 -26.06 -35.03 1.93
CA SER A 386 -26.78 -34.63 3.14
C SER A 386 -26.04 -35.07 4.40
N ALA A 387 -26.38 -34.51 5.56
CA ALA A 387 -25.78 -34.91 6.84
C ALA A 387 -26.05 -36.40 7.18
N ASP A 388 -27.21 -36.94 6.80
CA ASP A 388 -27.58 -38.35 7.02
C ASP A 388 -26.92 -39.31 6.01
N HIS A 389 -26.65 -38.81 4.80
CA HIS A 389 -25.97 -39.53 3.72
C HIS A 389 -24.76 -38.72 3.22
N PRO A 390 -23.70 -38.61 4.04
CA PRO A 390 -22.56 -37.78 3.68
C PRO A 390 -21.72 -38.43 2.59
N LEU A 391 -20.98 -37.60 1.87
CA LEU A 391 -19.93 -38.02 0.96
C LEU A 391 -18.73 -38.58 1.74
N ARG A 392 -17.94 -39.43 1.09
CA ARG A 392 -16.76 -40.05 1.74
C ARG A 392 -15.50 -39.21 1.52
N THR A 393 -15.31 -38.66 0.32
CA THR A 393 -14.14 -37.86 -0.05
C THR A 393 -14.49 -36.40 -0.27
N ILE A 394 -13.51 -35.51 -0.05
CA ILE A 394 -13.70 -34.08 -0.30
C ILE A 394 -13.78 -33.85 -1.81
N GLN A 395 -13.03 -34.61 -2.62
CA GLN A 395 -13.10 -34.52 -4.08
C GLN A 395 -14.51 -34.79 -4.62
N ALA A 396 -15.24 -35.77 -4.08
CA ALA A 396 -16.61 -36.05 -4.51
C ALA A 396 -17.57 -34.88 -4.23
N ALA A 397 -17.29 -34.06 -3.21
CA ALA A 397 -18.01 -32.82 -2.96
C ALA A 397 -17.54 -31.71 -3.91
N ALA A 398 -16.23 -31.59 -4.12
CA ALA A 398 -15.62 -30.59 -5.02
C ALA A 398 -16.03 -30.75 -6.49
N ASP A 399 -16.34 -31.98 -6.92
CA ASP A 399 -16.91 -32.27 -8.25
C ASP A 399 -18.37 -31.79 -8.39
N ARG A 400 -19.08 -31.58 -7.28
CA ARG A 400 -20.51 -31.22 -7.21
C ARG A 400 -20.78 -29.77 -6.78
N ALA A 401 -19.96 -29.21 -5.91
CA ALA A 401 -20.13 -27.87 -5.37
C ALA A 401 -20.02 -26.80 -6.46
N GLY A 402 -20.90 -25.79 -6.41
CA GLY A 402 -20.95 -24.66 -7.33
C GLY A 402 -21.21 -23.32 -6.61
N PRO A 403 -21.40 -22.23 -7.37
CA PRO A 403 -21.52 -20.87 -6.82
C PRO A 403 -22.61 -20.71 -5.75
N GLY A 404 -22.22 -20.26 -4.56
CA GLY A 404 -23.11 -20.09 -3.41
C GLY A 404 -23.44 -21.42 -2.70
N GLU A 405 -22.60 -22.44 -2.85
CA GLU A 405 -22.72 -23.72 -2.14
C GLU A 405 -21.54 -23.95 -1.20
N ARG A 406 -21.80 -24.71 -0.12
CA ARG A 406 -20.83 -25.02 0.93
C ARG A 406 -20.55 -26.51 1.03
N VAL A 407 -19.30 -26.85 1.30
CA VAL A 407 -18.83 -28.19 1.65
C VAL A 407 -18.36 -28.16 3.11
N TRP A 408 -19.12 -28.85 3.97
CA TRP A 408 -18.74 -29.16 5.33
C TRP A 408 -17.87 -30.40 5.37
N ILE A 409 -16.66 -30.25 5.92
CA ILE A 409 -15.68 -31.32 6.01
C ILE A 409 -15.52 -31.70 7.49
N HIS A 410 -15.99 -32.88 7.86
CA HIS A 410 -15.92 -33.36 9.24
C HIS A 410 -14.50 -33.79 9.63
N GLY A 411 -14.21 -33.77 10.93
CA GLY A 411 -12.91 -34.17 11.47
C GLY A 411 -12.45 -35.54 10.99
N GLY A 412 -11.19 -35.64 10.55
CA GLY A 412 -10.62 -36.85 9.96
C GLY A 412 -9.39 -36.58 9.09
N VAL A 413 -8.75 -37.67 8.65
CA VAL A 413 -7.59 -37.64 7.75
C VAL A 413 -8.02 -38.02 6.33
N TYR A 414 -7.82 -37.10 5.41
CA TYR A 414 -8.18 -37.19 4.00
C TYR A 414 -6.90 -37.25 3.15
N ARG A 415 -6.57 -38.44 2.63
CA ARG A 415 -5.36 -38.65 1.83
C ARG A 415 -5.63 -38.43 0.34
N GLU A 416 -5.89 -37.17 -0.01
CA GLU A 416 -6.25 -36.75 -1.37
C GLU A 416 -5.58 -35.42 -1.74
N CYS A 417 -5.76 -35.00 -3.00
CA CYS A 417 -5.51 -33.63 -3.43
C CYS A 417 -6.84 -33.10 -3.95
N VAL A 418 -7.42 -32.13 -3.26
CA VAL A 418 -8.73 -31.59 -3.60
C VAL A 418 -8.60 -30.66 -4.80
N ARG A 419 -9.31 -30.98 -5.87
CA ARG A 419 -9.36 -30.29 -7.15
C ARG A 419 -10.77 -29.71 -7.39
N PRO A 420 -11.08 -28.50 -6.88
CA PRO A 420 -12.32 -27.82 -7.20
C PRO A 420 -12.56 -27.74 -8.71
N ARG A 421 -13.79 -28.03 -9.14
CA ARG A 421 -14.19 -27.97 -10.57
C ARG A 421 -14.82 -26.66 -10.97
N ARG A 422 -15.31 -25.89 -9.99
CA ARG A 422 -16.00 -24.61 -10.19
C ARG A 422 -15.55 -23.60 -9.14
N GLY A 423 -15.46 -22.33 -9.56
CA GLY A 423 -15.36 -21.18 -8.68
C GLY A 423 -16.73 -20.55 -8.42
N GLY A 424 -16.77 -19.51 -7.60
CA GLY A 424 -17.98 -18.72 -7.36
C GLY A 424 -18.25 -17.73 -8.49
N GLU A 425 -19.42 -17.09 -8.44
CA GLU A 425 -19.85 -16.06 -9.41
C GLU A 425 -19.58 -14.63 -8.91
N GLY A 426 -19.23 -14.49 -7.64
CA GLY A 426 -19.03 -13.19 -6.99
C GLY A 426 -18.75 -13.33 -5.49
N PRO A 427 -18.50 -12.20 -4.81
CA PRO A 427 -18.12 -12.17 -3.41
C PRO A 427 -19.22 -12.62 -2.45
N ASP A 428 -20.48 -12.68 -2.86
CA ASP A 428 -21.67 -13.15 -2.12
C ASP A 428 -22.10 -14.58 -2.49
N ARG A 429 -21.46 -15.16 -3.52
CA ARG A 429 -21.77 -16.50 -4.04
C ARG A 429 -20.49 -17.30 -4.28
N MET A 430 -19.67 -17.40 -3.24
CA MET A 430 -18.43 -18.18 -3.26
C MET A 430 -18.72 -19.68 -3.24
N VAL A 431 -17.72 -20.49 -3.61
CA VAL A 431 -17.71 -21.94 -3.28
C VAL A 431 -16.89 -22.11 -2.00
N CYS A 432 -17.52 -22.58 -0.93
CA CYS A 432 -16.89 -22.63 0.39
C CYS A 432 -16.55 -24.06 0.81
N TYR A 433 -15.30 -24.30 1.18
CA TYR A 433 -14.82 -25.56 1.76
C TYR A 433 -14.39 -25.30 3.19
N GLU A 434 -15.16 -25.78 4.16
CA GLU A 434 -14.99 -25.41 5.56
C GLU A 434 -14.93 -26.65 6.46
N ALA A 435 -13.98 -26.66 7.39
CA ALA A 435 -13.98 -27.64 8.48
C ALA A 435 -15.26 -27.49 9.33
N PHE A 436 -15.92 -28.60 9.64
CA PHE A 436 -17.18 -28.62 10.38
C PHE A 436 -17.03 -28.22 11.86
N GLY A 437 -15.84 -28.43 12.44
CA GLY A 437 -15.53 -28.06 13.82
C GLY A 437 -15.80 -29.15 14.87
N ASP A 438 -16.05 -30.38 14.46
CA ASP A 438 -16.19 -31.56 15.32
C ASP A 438 -14.88 -32.34 15.54
N GLY A 439 -13.77 -31.85 14.99
CA GLY A 439 -12.42 -32.41 15.11
C GLY A 439 -11.45 -31.75 14.14
N GLU A 440 -10.19 -32.14 14.19
CA GLU A 440 -9.19 -31.65 13.23
C GLU A 440 -9.45 -32.25 11.84
N THR A 441 -9.46 -31.39 10.82
CA THR A 441 -9.70 -31.77 9.42
C THR A 441 -8.39 -31.71 8.66
N VAL A 442 -7.77 -32.87 8.40
CA VAL A 442 -6.42 -32.95 7.84
C VAL A 442 -6.46 -33.51 6.42
N ILE A 443 -6.05 -32.70 5.45
CA ILE A 443 -5.75 -33.15 4.08
C ILE A 443 -4.27 -33.48 4.01
N LYS A 444 -3.93 -34.73 3.71
CA LYS A 444 -2.54 -35.18 3.56
C LYS A 444 -2.19 -35.48 2.10
N ALA A 445 -1.13 -34.85 1.63
CA ALA A 445 -0.46 -35.17 0.37
C ALA A 445 0.48 -36.40 0.48
N SER A 446 0.33 -37.20 1.54
CA SER A 446 1.10 -38.41 1.83
C SER A 446 0.24 -39.65 2.02
N VAL A 447 0.88 -40.82 1.95
CA VAL A 447 0.32 -42.16 2.19
C VAL A 447 1.12 -42.88 3.27
N GLU A 448 0.49 -43.82 3.96
CA GLU A 448 1.18 -44.63 4.96
C GLU A 448 1.85 -45.84 4.31
N ALA A 449 3.14 -46.01 4.57
CA ALA A 449 3.83 -47.25 4.23
C ALA A 449 3.37 -48.37 5.17
N LYS A 450 3.13 -49.56 4.62
CA LYS A 450 2.66 -50.74 5.38
C LYS A 450 3.62 -51.93 5.31
N GLU A 451 4.49 -51.95 4.32
CA GLU A 451 5.43 -53.04 4.08
C GLU A 451 6.85 -52.54 4.26
N PHE A 452 7.56 -53.16 5.20
CA PHE A 452 8.93 -52.82 5.57
C PHE A 452 9.80 -54.07 5.52
N LEU A 453 10.94 -53.95 4.87
CA LEU A 453 11.96 -55.01 4.84
C LEU A 453 13.28 -54.46 5.39
N PRO A 454 14.13 -55.30 6.01
CA PRO A 454 15.51 -54.92 6.26
C PRO A 454 16.20 -54.56 4.95
N SER A 455 16.82 -53.39 4.90
CA SER A 455 17.51 -52.89 3.70
C SER A 455 18.84 -53.62 3.50
N VAL A 456 19.01 -54.24 2.33
CA VAL A 456 20.17 -55.09 2.00
C VAL A 456 20.74 -54.75 0.62
N GLY A 457 21.95 -55.23 0.31
CA GLY A 457 22.55 -55.10 -1.04
C GLY A 457 23.29 -53.78 -1.33
N TRP A 458 23.30 -52.84 -0.38
CA TRP A 458 23.98 -51.54 -0.50
C TRP A 458 25.18 -51.45 0.45
N GLU A 459 26.25 -50.77 -0.01
CA GLU A 459 27.45 -50.54 0.82
C GLU A 459 27.12 -49.62 2.00
N ARG A 460 27.34 -50.12 3.22
CA ARG A 460 27.02 -49.41 4.47
C ARG A 460 28.16 -48.52 4.94
N THR A 461 29.38 -48.78 4.48
CA THR A 461 30.58 -48.12 4.99
C THR A 461 31.08 -47.09 3.98
N PRO A 462 31.24 -45.81 4.37
CA PRO A 462 31.93 -44.84 3.52
C PRO A 462 33.35 -45.27 3.18
N HIS A 463 33.81 -44.91 1.98
CA HIS A 463 35.15 -45.28 1.54
C HIS A 463 36.21 -44.71 2.50
N GLY A 464 37.07 -45.57 3.06
CA GLY A 464 38.09 -45.17 4.03
C GLY A 464 37.60 -44.99 5.48
N ALA A 465 36.32 -45.26 5.77
CA ALA A 465 35.77 -45.22 7.13
C ALA A 465 35.82 -46.60 7.82
N PRO A 466 35.80 -46.67 9.16
CA PRO A 466 35.62 -47.92 9.89
C PRO A 466 34.26 -48.56 9.57
N PRO A 467 34.12 -49.90 9.67
CA PRO A 467 32.87 -50.61 9.38
C PRO A 467 31.68 -50.04 10.16
N ALA A 468 30.52 -49.97 9.49
CA ALA A 468 29.28 -49.54 10.15
C ALA A 468 28.95 -50.44 11.35
N PRO A 469 28.51 -49.89 12.50
CA PRO A 469 28.16 -50.70 13.66
C PRO A 469 27.03 -51.69 13.36
N ASP A 470 27.16 -52.91 13.89
CA ASP A 470 26.13 -53.95 13.78
C ASP A 470 24.80 -53.57 14.44
N SER A 471 24.76 -52.53 15.28
CA SER A 471 23.55 -52.01 15.91
C SER A 471 22.68 -51.18 14.96
N VAL A 472 23.25 -50.63 13.87
CA VAL A 472 22.50 -49.78 12.93
C VAL A 472 21.46 -50.61 12.18
N ARG A 473 20.22 -50.13 12.14
CA ARG A 473 19.09 -50.76 11.43
C ARG A 473 18.59 -49.83 10.33
N ILE A 474 18.66 -50.29 9.09
CA ILE A 474 18.13 -49.57 7.93
C ILE A 474 17.03 -50.44 7.35
N TRP A 475 15.91 -49.83 7.06
CA TRP A 475 14.71 -50.44 6.51
C TRP A 475 14.48 -49.93 5.09
N GLU A 476 13.75 -50.69 4.30
CA GLU A 476 13.29 -50.27 2.98
C GLU A 476 11.79 -50.48 2.85
N THR A 477 11.18 -49.65 2.01
CA THR A 477 9.79 -49.79 1.60
C THR A 477 9.68 -49.49 0.11
N ARG A 478 8.84 -50.28 -0.58
CA ARG A 478 8.63 -50.15 -2.01
C ARG A 478 7.39 -49.31 -2.29
N LEU A 479 7.54 -48.31 -3.13
CA LEU A 479 6.50 -47.38 -3.52
C LEU A 479 5.50 -48.03 -4.48
N ASN A 480 4.21 -47.82 -4.25
CA ASN A 480 3.15 -48.27 -5.15
C ASN A 480 2.93 -47.25 -6.29
N PRO A 481 3.21 -47.58 -7.55
CA PRO A 481 3.08 -46.64 -8.68
C PRO A 481 1.70 -45.98 -8.81
N GLU A 482 0.63 -46.69 -8.42
CA GLU A 482 -0.75 -46.19 -8.51
C GLU A 482 -1.05 -45.03 -7.55
N GLU A 483 -0.26 -44.87 -6.48
CA GLU A 483 -0.45 -43.79 -5.51
C GLU A 483 0.01 -42.42 -6.03
N PHE A 484 0.88 -42.42 -7.05
CA PHE A 484 1.51 -41.21 -7.60
C PHE A 484 0.73 -40.60 -8.76
N LYS A 485 -0.14 -41.38 -9.44
CA LYS A 485 -1.02 -40.94 -10.55
C LYS A 485 -0.36 -39.95 -11.54
N GLY A 486 0.90 -40.20 -11.91
CA GLY A 486 1.68 -39.38 -12.85
C GLY A 486 2.68 -38.39 -12.21
N TYR A 487 2.62 -38.14 -10.90
CA TYR A 487 3.57 -37.32 -10.14
C TYR A 487 4.30 -38.15 -9.07
N ASN A 488 5.51 -38.61 -9.37
CA ASN A 488 6.34 -39.29 -8.37
C ASN A 488 7.39 -38.31 -7.77
N PRO A 489 7.19 -37.80 -6.54
CA PRO A 489 8.10 -36.85 -5.92
C PRO A 489 9.45 -37.47 -5.53
N PHE A 490 9.53 -38.80 -5.42
CA PHE A 490 10.78 -39.53 -5.20
C PHE A 490 11.60 -39.73 -6.49
N CYS A 491 10.99 -39.53 -7.67
CA CYS A 491 11.70 -39.38 -8.95
C CYS A 491 12.01 -37.92 -9.29
N ALA A 492 11.19 -36.98 -8.84
CA ALA A 492 11.35 -35.57 -9.17
C ALA A 492 12.46 -34.91 -8.34
N VAL A 493 13.40 -34.23 -8.99
CA VAL A 493 14.35 -33.34 -8.31
C VAL A 493 13.69 -32.02 -7.93
N ASN A 494 14.22 -31.34 -6.92
CA ASN A 494 13.66 -30.08 -6.41
C ASN A 494 13.67 -28.95 -7.44
N ILE A 495 14.73 -28.83 -8.24
CA ILE A 495 14.84 -27.79 -9.27
C ILE A 495 13.76 -27.94 -10.36
N LEU A 496 13.02 -26.86 -10.65
CA LEU A 496 11.97 -26.81 -11.67
C LEU A 496 12.42 -26.12 -12.96
N HIS A 497 11.46 -25.94 -13.87
CA HIS A 497 11.58 -25.48 -15.27
C HIS A 497 12.44 -24.20 -15.40
N ASP A 498 12.30 -23.27 -14.46
CA ASP A 498 13.04 -22.02 -14.45
C ASP A 498 14.32 -22.15 -13.61
N ARG A 499 15.47 -21.90 -14.24
CA ARG A 499 16.81 -21.96 -13.62
C ARG A 499 17.56 -20.64 -13.75
N LEU A 500 16.86 -19.57 -14.17
CA LEU A 500 17.46 -18.31 -14.62
C LEU A 500 18.36 -17.65 -13.57
N PHE A 501 18.06 -17.85 -12.28
CA PHE A 501 18.70 -17.10 -11.19
C PHE A 501 19.56 -17.94 -10.24
N ILE A 502 19.82 -19.22 -10.57
CA ILE A 502 20.66 -20.08 -9.73
C ILE A 502 22.14 -19.78 -9.97
N GLU A 503 22.82 -19.37 -8.90
CA GLU A 503 24.27 -19.14 -8.86
C GLU A 503 25.03 -20.44 -8.51
N TYR A 504 25.24 -21.31 -9.50
CA TYR A 504 25.83 -22.65 -9.32
C TYR A 504 27.20 -22.67 -8.62
N ASP A 505 27.99 -21.60 -8.77
CA ASP A 505 29.32 -21.45 -8.17
C ASP A 505 29.28 -21.02 -6.70
N LYS A 506 28.15 -20.50 -6.23
CA LYS A 506 27.98 -19.95 -4.87
C LYS A 506 27.00 -20.73 -4.00
N THR A 507 26.17 -21.56 -4.63
CA THR A 507 25.10 -22.32 -3.98
C THR A 507 25.52 -23.75 -3.69
N ASP A 508 25.14 -24.26 -2.51
CA ASP A 508 25.09 -25.70 -2.29
C ASP A 508 23.98 -26.29 -3.16
N MET A 509 24.35 -27.06 -4.18
CA MET A 509 23.40 -27.67 -5.10
C MET A 509 22.66 -28.87 -4.49
N THR A 510 23.05 -29.35 -3.31
CA THR A 510 22.46 -30.54 -2.68
C THR A 510 20.93 -30.41 -2.53
N PRO A 511 20.37 -29.33 -1.95
CA PRO A 511 18.92 -29.17 -1.81
C PRO A 511 18.19 -29.11 -3.16
N TYR A 512 18.82 -28.59 -4.21
CA TYR A 512 18.22 -28.48 -5.55
C TYR A 512 18.16 -29.82 -6.29
N LEU A 513 19.14 -30.70 -6.02
CA LEU A 513 19.26 -32.03 -6.62
C LEU A 513 18.58 -33.12 -5.80
N ASN A 514 18.28 -32.84 -4.52
CA ASN A 514 17.46 -33.67 -3.66
C ASN A 514 16.09 -33.97 -4.29
N ARG A 515 15.51 -35.11 -3.90
CA ARG A 515 14.16 -35.47 -4.36
C ARG A 515 13.14 -34.66 -3.56
N ARG A 516 12.01 -34.32 -4.19
CA ARG A 516 10.90 -33.62 -3.51
C ARG A 516 10.20 -34.49 -2.48
N GLY A 517 10.29 -35.81 -2.65
CA GLY A 517 9.58 -36.76 -1.83
C GLY A 517 10.15 -36.76 -0.41
N MET A 518 9.31 -36.46 0.58
CA MET A 518 9.67 -36.45 2.00
C MET A 518 9.16 -37.71 2.68
N VAL A 519 9.87 -38.14 3.73
CA VAL A 519 9.54 -39.30 4.57
C VAL A 519 9.31 -38.80 5.99
N PHE A 520 8.23 -39.23 6.63
CA PHE A 520 7.89 -38.88 8.00
C PHE A 520 7.80 -40.13 8.87
N CYS A 521 8.22 -40.01 10.13
CA CYS A 521 8.03 -41.02 11.18
C CYS A 521 7.30 -40.35 12.34
N ASP A 522 6.09 -40.82 12.66
CA ASP A 522 5.22 -40.26 13.70
C ASP A 522 5.02 -38.74 13.55
N GLY A 523 4.81 -38.31 12.30
CA GLY A 523 4.63 -36.90 11.94
C GLY A 523 5.91 -36.05 11.88
N LYS A 524 7.08 -36.60 12.23
CA LYS A 524 8.37 -35.88 12.14
C LYS A 524 9.11 -36.23 10.85
N PRO A 525 9.66 -35.25 10.12
CA PRO A 525 10.39 -35.54 8.89
C PRO A 525 11.72 -36.25 9.18
N LEU A 526 12.09 -37.16 8.29
CA LEU A 526 13.42 -37.72 8.22
C LEU A 526 14.29 -36.86 7.29
N ARG A 527 15.60 -36.83 7.55
CA ARG A 527 16.56 -36.09 6.73
C ARG A 527 16.95 -36.85 5.47
N GLN A 528 16.83 -36.25 4.30
CA GLN A 528 17.35 -36.85 3.08
C GLN A 528 18.88 -36.85 3.07
N VAL A 529 19.49 -37.97 2.68
CA VAL A 529 20.93 -38.09 2.44
C VAL A 529 21.21 -38.40 0.97
N ALA A 530 22.37 -37.97 0.48
CA ALA A 530 22.75 -38.13 -0.93
C ALA A 530 23.20 -39.56 -1.26
N LEU A 531 23.84 -40.24 -0.30
CA LEU A 531 24.39 -41.58 -0.47
C LEU A 531 23.83 -42.53 0.60
N TYR A 532 23.57 -43.78 0.22
CA TYR A 532 23.04 -44.80 1.13
C TYR A 532 23.85 -44.96 2.42
N ASN A 533 25.19 -45.00 2.32
CA ASN A 533 26.09 -45.18 3.45
C ASN A 533 26.01 -44.05 4.49
N GLN A 534 25.55 -42.85 4.13
CA GLN A 534 25.40 -41.71 5.04
C GLN A 534 24.32 -41.97 6.10
N MET A 535 23.33 -42.84 5.83
CA MET A 535 22.33 -43.22 6.84
C MET A 535 22.96 -43.89 8.06
N THR A 536 24.13 -44.54 7.90
CA THR A 536 24.84 -45.13 9.06
C THR A 536 25.39 -44.08 10.03
N GLN A 537 25.63 -42.86 9.55
CA GLN A 537 26.15 -41.74 10.33
C GLN A 537 25.05 -40.77 10.77
N THR A 538 23.88 -40.82 10.15
CA THR A 538 22.78 -39.89 10.39
C THR A 538 21.52 -40.66 10.78
N PRO A 539 21.24 -40.88 12.08
CA PRO A 539 19.96 -41.39 12.53
C PRO A 539 18.80 -40.48 12.08
N GLY A 540 17.63 -41.05 11.82
CA GLY A 540 16.47 -40.28 11.36
C GLY A 540 16.63 -39.75 9.94
N SER A 541 17.12 -40.60 9.02
CA SER A 541 17.40 -40.23 7.63
C SER A 541 16.83 -41.19 6.62
N TYR A 542 16.78 -40.77 5.36
CA TYR A 542 16.36 -41.60 4.25
C TYR A 542 17.17 -41.34 2.98
N TRP A 543 17.23 -42.36 2.14
CA TRP A 543 17.83 -42.35 0.82
C TRP A 543 16.88 -43.00 -0.19
N VAL A 544 16.90 -42.55 -1.43
CA VAL A 544 15.97 -43.00 -2.47
C VAL A 544 16.77 -43.57 -3.63
N GLU A 545 16.37 -44.74 -4.11
CA GLU A 545 16.99 -45.31 -5.30
C GLU A 545 16.85 -44.40 -6.53
N ALA A 546 17.74 -44.55 -7.50
CA ALA A 546 17.75 -43.72 -8.71
C ALA A 546 16.42 -43.77 -9.50
N ASN A 547 15.76 -44.92 -9.50
CA ASN A 547 14.46 -45.16 -10.14
C ASN A 547 13.27 -44.53 -9.39
N GLY A 548 13.48 -44.03 -8.16
CA GLY A 548 12.45 -43.47 -7.29
C GLY A 548 11.31 -44.44 -6.97
N GLN A 549 11.57 -45.75 -6.89
CA GLN A 549 10.58 -46.79 -6.53
C GLN A 549 10.81 -47.41 -5.16
N THR A 550 12.01 -47.27 -4.58
CA THR A 550 12.33 -47.80 -3.26
C THR A 550 12.92 -46.69 -2.41
N VAL A 551 12.39 -46.57 -1.19
CA VAL A 551 12.88 -45.63 -0.17
C VAL A 551 13.51 -46.45 0.93
N HIS A 552 14.79 -46.19 1.19
CA HIS A 552 15.52 -46.75 2.32
C HIS A 552 15.58 -45.71 3.42
N PHE A 553 15.36 -46.11 4.67
CA PHE A 553 15.31 -45.18 5.79
C PHE A 553 15.83 -45.81 7.08
N ARG A 554 16.35 -44.95 7.96
CA ARG A 554 16.82 -45.28 9.29
C ARG A 554 16.06 -44.45 10.32
N LEU A 555 15.42 -45.11 11.28
CA LEU A 555 14.77 -44.45 12.40
C LEU A 555 15.82 -43.83 13.34
N ALA A 556 15.44 -42.77 14.05
CA ALA A 556 16.35 -42.05 14.94
C ALA A 556 16.88 -42.92 16.09
N ASP A 557 16.11 -43.92 16.50
CA ASP A 557 16.40 -44.86 17.59
C ASP A 557 16.83 -46.26 17.09
N ASP A 558 17.01 -46.44 15.79
CA ASP A 558 17.25 -47.75 15.15
C ASP A 558 16.15 -48.80 15.45
N GLY A 559 14.94 -48.35 15.79
CA GLY A 559 13.78 -49.19 16.09
C GLY A 559 13.21 -49.93 14.88
N ASP A 560 12.07 -50.59 15.12
CA ASP A 560 11.33 -51.32 14.09
C ASP A 560 10.13 -50.46 13.60
N PRO A 561 10.04 -50.15 12.30
CA PRO A 561 9.02 -49.28 11.74
C PRO A 561 7.59 -49.80 11.89
N GLN A 562 7.39 -51.08 12.22
CA GLN A 562 6.05 -51.61 12.49
C GLN A 562 5.38 -50.97 13.72
N TYR A 563 6.16 -50.38 14.62
CA TYR A 563 5.67 -49.67 15.81
C TYR A 563 5.50 -48.16 15.59
N HIS A 564 5.74 -47.69 14.37
CA HIS A 564 5.69 -46.28 14.00
C HIS A 564 4.75 -46.04 12.82
N VAL A 565 4.26 -44.81 12.69
CA VAL A 565 3.53 -44.37 11.49
C VAL A 565 4.53 -43.78 10.51
N ILE A 566 4.84 -44.53 9.46
CA ILE A 566 5.72 -44.07 8.38
C ILE A 566 4.88 -43.51 7.23
N GLU A 567 5.06 -42.23 6.90
CA GLU A 567 4.34 -41.57 5.82
C GLU A 567 5.28 -41.10 4.71
N LEU A 568 4.84 -41.27 3.47
CA LEU A 568 5.56 -40.95 2.26
C LEU A 568 4.74 -39.96 1.44
N THR A 569 5.32 -38.81 1.09
CA THR A 569 4.62 -37.85 0.22
C THR A 569 4.41 -38.44 -1.17
N CYS A 570 3.21 -38.28 -1.74
CA CYS A 570 2.88 -38.80 -3.07
C CYS A 570 2.16 -37.78 -3.96
N ARG A 571 1.87 -36.57 -3.45
CA ARG A 571 1.15 -35.51 -4.18
C ARG A 571 1.89 -34.19 -4.06
N GLU A 572 1.82 -33.36 -5.10
CA GLU A 572 2.43 -32.04 -5.11
C GLU A 572 1.74 -31.08 -4.13
N GLN A 573 0.40 -31.11 -4.08
CA GLN A 573 -0.44 -30.13 -3.37
C GLN A 573 -1.53 -30.85 -2.56
N CYS A 574 -2.09 -30.18 -1.55
CA CYS A 574 -3.26 -30.67 -0.80
C CYS A 574 -4.56 -30.12 -1.40
N PHE A 575 -4.58 -28.84 -1.78
CA PHE A 575 -5.78 -28.16 -2.29
C PHE A 575 -5.41 -27.20 -3.42
N ALA A 576 -5.83 -27.48 -4.64
CA ALA A 576 -5.61 -26.59 -5.78
C ALA A 576 -6.56 -26.96 -6.92
N PRO A 577 -7.12 -26.00 -7.67
CA PRO A 577 -7.91 -26.30 -8.87
C PRO A 577 -7.17 -27.21 -9.87
N GLU A 578 -7.93 -27.92 -10.71
CA GLU A 578 -7.36 -28.68 -11.85
C GLU A 578 -7.04 -27.76 -13.04
N THR A 579 -7.83 -26.69 -13.20
CA THR A 579 -7.69 -25.70 -14.26
C THR A 579 -7.42 -24.32 -13.65
N PRO A 580 -6.65 -23.44 -14.33
CA PRO A 580 -6.35 -22.13 -13.79
C PRO A 580 -7.59 -21.22 -13.74
N PHE A 581 -7.46 -20.07 -13.07
CA PHE A 581 -8.42 -18.95 -13.03
C PHE A 581 -9.72 -19.18 -12.25
N LEU A 582 -9.89 -20.32 -11.59
CA LEU A 582 -11.04 -20.52 -10.69
C LEU A 582 -10.96 -19.52 -9.53
N SER A 583 -12.01 -18.74 -9.37
CA SER A 583 -12.04 -17.55 -8.49
C SER A 583 -13.21 -17.62 -7.51
N TYR A 584 -13.23 -16.75 -6.50
CA TYR A 584 -14.29 -16.73 -5.47
C TYR A 584 -14.44 -18.08 -4.73
N ILE A 585 -13.32 -18.64 -4.29
CA ILE A 585 -13.26 -19.88 -3.50
C ILE A 585 -12.82 -19.54 -2.08
N LYS A 586 -13.52 -20.11 -1.09
CA LYS A 586 -13.15 -20.01 0.31
C LYS A 586 -12.68 -21.35 0.83
N VAL A 587 -11.54 -21.36 1.51
CA VAL A 587 -10.97 -22.53 2.20
C VAL A 587 -10.77 -22.15 3.67
N LYS A 588 -11.44 -22.86 4.57
CA LYS A 588 -11.47 -22.50 5.99
C LYS A 588 -11.22 -23.67 6.94
N GLY A 589 -10.32 -23.47 7.90
CA GLY A 589 -10.13 -24.39 9.03
C GLY A 589 -9.46 -25.72 8.68
N LEU A 590 -8.81 -25.83 7.51
CA LEU A 590 -8.20 -27.07 7.05
C LEU A 590 -6.72 -27.15 7.41
N VAL A 591 -6.26 -28.33 7.80
CA VAL A 591 -4.83 -28.64 7.92
C VAL A 591 -4.37 -29.30 6.63
N CYS A 592 -3.44 -28.69 5.91
CA CYS A 592 -2.85 -29.20 4.68
C CYS A 592 -1.42 -29.67 4.95
N ALA A 593 -1.21 -30.98 5.01
CA ALA A 593 0.04 -31.56 5.49
C ALA A 593 0.79 -32.39 4.44
N HIS A 594 2.12 -32.37 4.56
CA HIS A 594 3.06 -33.23 3.83
C HIS A 594 3.02 -33.03 2.30
N ALA A 595 2.98 -31.77 1.83
CA ALA A 595 2.94 -31.45 0.41
C ALA A 595 4.33 -31.53 -0.23
N ALA A 596 4.47 -32.28 -1.32
CA ALA A 596 5.74 -32.39 -2.06
C ALA A 596 5.86 -31.33 -3.17
N THR A 597 5.63 -30.05 -2.84
CA THR A 597 5.73 -28.92 -3.78
C THR A 597 7.16 -28.75 -4.32
N GLY A 598 7.34 -28.35 -5.59
CA GLY A 598 8.68 -28.06 -6.14
C GLY A 598 9.22 -26.67 -5.77
N ALA A 599 10.51 -26.42 -6.06
CA ALA A 599 11.10 -25.08 -5.91
C ALA A 599 10.23 -24.02 -6.64
N PRO A 600 10.10 -22.81 -6.08
CA PRO A 600 8.95 -21.91 -6.26
C PRO A 600 8.72 -21.30 -7.65
N VAL A 601 9.38 -21.72 -8.73
CA VAL A 601 9.02 -21.26 -10.09
C VAL A 601 8.81 -22.47 -11.01
N PRO A 602 7.56 -22.78 -11.41
CA PRO A 602 6.30 -22.12 -11.02
C PRO A 602 5.96 -22.19 -9.52
N GLN A 603 5.34 -21.13 -8.99
CA GLN A 603 4.89 -21.02 -7.59
C GLN A 603 3.67 -21.91 -7.38
N ARG A 604 3.86 -23.07 -6.73
CA ARG A 604 2.78 -24.02 -6.40
C ARG A 604 2.85 -24.41 -4.95
N GLY A 605 1.90 -23.92 -4.17
CA GLY A 605 1.77 -24.18 -2.74
C GLY A 605 1.03 -25.48 -2.40
N SER A 606 1.08 -25.85 -1.12
CA SER A 606 0.20 -26.86 -0.52
C SER A 606 -1.27 -26.50 -0.71
N ILE A 607 -1.60 -25.21 -0.56
CA ILE A 607 -2.82 -24.58 -1.09
C ILE A 607 -2.41 -23.70 -2.26
N SER A 608 -3.13 -23.72 -3.39
CA SER A 608 -2.84 -22.84 -4.52
C SER A 608 -4.09 -22.30 -5.17
N CYS A 609 -4.12 -20.99 -5.38
CA CYS A 609 -5.17 -20.32 -6.12
C CYS A 609 -5.10 -20.64 -7.62
N PHE A 610 -3.92 -21.08 -8.10
CA PHE A 610 -3.68 -21.48 -9.48
C PHE A 610 -4.16 -20.38 -10.46
N ARG A 611 -3.66 -19.16 -10.26
CA ARG A 611 -3.97 -17.96 -11.05
C ARG A 611 -5.42 -17.45 -10.90
N GLY A 612 -6.17 -17.97 -9.94
CA GLY A 612 -7.48 -17.45 -9.54
C GLY A 612 -7.39 -16.19 -8.69
N HIS A 613 -8.49 -15.43 -8.64
CA HIS A 613 -8.61 -14.21 -7.85
C HIS A 613 -9.72 -14.30 -6.79
N HIS A 614 -9.71 -13.37 -5.83
CA HIS A 614 -10.74 -13.27 -4.79
C HIS A 614 -10.92 -14.58 -4.01
N TRP A 615 -9.80 -15.22 -3.65
CA TRP A 615 -9.81 -16.35 -2.73
C TRP A 615 -9.85 -15.87 -1.28
N VAL A 616 -10.45 -16.67 -0.40
CA VAL A 616 -10.35 -16.50 1.06
C VAL A 616 -9.75 -17.76 1.64
N ILE A 617 -8.53 -17.67 2.18
CA ILE A 617 -7.83 -18.74 2.87
C ILE A 617 -7.79 -18.33 4.35
N GLU A 618 -8.62 -18.99 5.16
CA GLU A 618 -8.90 -18.52 6.52
C GLU A 618 -8.67 -19.64 7.55
N ASN A 619 -7.93 -19.34 8.61
CA ASN A 619 -7.68 -20.26 9.72
C ASN A 619 -7.17 -21.65 9.28
N CYS A 620 -6.41 -21.71 8.19
CA CYS A 620 -5.82 -22.95 7.70
C CYS A 620 -4.43 -23.17 8.30
N VAL A 621 -4.01 -24.43 8.38
CA VAL A 621 -2.66 -24.80 8.81
C VAL A 621 -1.92 -25.43 7.65
N ILE A 622 -0.72 -24.94 7.35
CA ILE A 622 0.24 -25.64 6.50
C ILE A 622 1.21 -26.37 7.42
N ASP A 623 1.26 -27.69 7.30
CA ASP A 623 2.09 -28.55 8.14
C ASP A 623 3.05 -29.37 7.27
N TRP A 624 4.27 -28.87 7.11
CA TRP A 624 5.29 -29.37 6.18
C TRP A 624 4.92 -29.26 4.70
N SER A 625 5.60 -28.34 4.02
CA SER A 625 5.64 -28.27 2.56
C SER A 625 7.10 -28.30 2.09
N ASN A 626 7.40 -29.10 1.06
CA ASN A 626 8.76 -29.22 0.54
C ASN A 626 9.33 -27.88 0.04
N ALA A 627 8.48 -26.95 -0.40
CA ALA A 627 8.89 -25.62 -0.88
C ALA A 627 7.89 -24.50 -0.56
N VAL A 628 6.72 -24.45 -1.21
CA VAL A 628 5.76 -23.34 -1.06
C VAL A 628 4.59 -23.75 -0.17
N GLY A 629 4.23 -22.92 0.81
CA GLY A 629 3.04 -23.14 1.65
C GLY A 629 1.75 -22.81 0.92
N ILE A 630 1.58 -21.53 0.55
CA ILE A 630 0.39 -20.99 -0.12
C ILE A 630 0.82 -20.24 -1.38
N ASP A 631 0.15 -20.51 -2.50
CA ASP A 631 0.26 -19.71 -3.74
C ASP A 631 -0.99 -18.84 -3.95
N VAL A 632 -0.77 -17.57 -4.30
CA VAL A 632 -1.81 -16.57 -4.55
C VAL A 632 -1.60 -15.80 -5.87
N GLY A 633 -0.64 -16.21 -6.70
CA GLY A 633 -0.17 -15.42 -7.84
C GLY A 633 -0.37 -16.07 -9.21
N ASN A 634 0.40 -15.58 -10.19
CA ASN A 634 0.42 -16.04 -11.58
C ASN A 634 1.29 -17.29 -11.83
N GLU A 635 1.82 -17.92 -10.78
CA GLU A 635 2.82 -19.00 -10.79
C GLU A 635 4.21 -18.64 -11.35
N CYS A 636 4.33 -18.09 -12.57
CA CYS A 636 5.64 -17.80 -13.18
C CYS A 636 5.61 -16.64 -14.19
N TRP A 637 6.79 -16.08 -14.47
CA TRP A 637 7.00 -14.97 -15.40
C TRP A 637 6.65 -15.30 -16.87
N HIS A 638 6.61 -16.59 -17.21
CA HIS A 638 6.43 -17.07 -18.58
C HIS A 638 4.96 -17.29 -18.96
N HIS A 639 4.04 -17.21 -17.99
CA HIS A 639 2.61 -17.25 -18.27
C HIS A 639 2.13 -15.88 -18.76
N THR A 640 1.55 -15.85 -19.96
CA THR A 640 0.90 -14.65 -20.48
C THR A 640 -0.24 -14.22 -19.55
N ILE A 641 -0.25 -12.93 -19.21
CA ILE A 641 -1.36 -12.26 -18.54
C ILE A 641 -2.27 -11.72 -19.63
N GLU A 642 -3.54 -12.13 -19.64
CA GLU A 642 -4.53 -11.59 -20.57
C GLU A 642 -4.93 -10.17 -20.14
N GLU A 643 -5.33 -9.31 -21.10
CA GLU A 643 -5.59 -7.88 -20.86
C GLU A 643 -6.56 -7.59 -19.70
N ASN A 644 -7.51 -8.49 -19.45
CA ASN A 644 -8.52 -8.35 -18.38
C ASN A 644 -8.37 -9.40 -17.27
N GLN A 645 -7.24 -10.12 -17.22
CA GLN A 645 -7.03 -11.14 -16.19
C GLN A 645 -6.77 -10.46 -14.84
N ILE A 646 -7.62 -10.79 -13.86
CA ILE A 646 -7.44 -10.33 -12.47
C ILE A 646 -6.58 -11.36 -11.72
N ILE A 647 -5.57 -10.87 -10.99
CA ILE A 647 -4.68 -11.68 -10.14
C ILE A 647 -4.58 -11.01 -8.77
N GLY A 648 -4.67 -11.82 -7.71
CA GLY A 648 -4.73 -11.35 -6.34
C GLY A 648 -6.16 -11.14 -5.86
N HIS A 649 -6.40 -10.05 -5.13
CA HIS A 649 -7.57 -9.86 -4.27
C HIS A 649 -7.72 -10.97 -3.21
N THR A 650 -6.68 -11.76 -2.98
CA THR A 650 -6.78 -12.91 -2.08
C THR A 650 -6.64 -12.43 -0.63
N VAL A 651 -7.49 -12.98 0.22
CA VAL A 651 -7.43 -12.82 1.67
C VAL A 651 -6.74 -14.05 2.25
N VAL A 652 -5.63 -13.86 2.95
CA VAL A 652 -4.97 -14.89 3.75
C VAL A 652 -5.01 -14.45 5.20
N ARG A 653 -5.83 -15.12 6.01
CA ARG A 653 -6.22 -14.66 7.35
C ARG A 653 -6.10 -15.75 8.39
N GLY A 654 -5.47 -15.46 9.53
CA GLY A 654 -5.47 -16.34 10.70
C GLY A 654 -4.81 -17.70 10.47
N CYS A 655 -4.03 -17.85 9.40
CA CYS A 655 -3.40 -19.11 9.04
C CYS A 655 -2.12 -19.35 9.84
N GLU A 656 -1.78 -20.62 10.05
CA GLU A 656 -0.52 -21.04 10.63
C GLU A 656 0.31 -21.79 9.60
N ILE A 657 1.42 -21.20 9.17
CA ILE A 657 2.26 -21.74 8.10
C ILE A 657 3.55 -22.22 8.74
N ARG A 658 3.68 -23.54 8.90
CA ARG A 658 4.82 -24.19 9.54
C ARG A 658 5.68 -24.92 8.51
N ASP A 659 6.98 -24.70 8.59
CA ASP A 659 7.99 -25.52 7.90
C ASP A 659 7.79 -25.62 6.37
N ALA A 660 7.54 -24.48 5.73
CA ALA A 660 7.59 -24.35 4.27
C ALA A 660 9.04 -24.26 3.80
N GLY A 661 9.47 -25.15 2.89
CA GLY A 661 10.89 -25.31 2.56
C GLY A 661 11.60 -24.10 1.95
N VAL A 662 10.87 -23.28 1.20
CA VAL A 662 11.41 -22.09 0.50
C VAL A 662 10.59 -20.85 0.80
N CYS A 663 9.27 -20.92 0.60
CA CYS A 663 8.40 -19.75 0.78
C CYS A 663 7.10 -20.09 1.50
N GLY A 664 6.71 -19.29 2.50
CA GLY A 664 5.47 -19.50 3.23
C GLY A 664 4.25 -19.14 2.37
N ILE A 665 4.20 -17.89 1.89
CA ILE A 665 3.19 -17.39 0.93
C ILE A 665 3.91 -16.79 -0.27
N ALA A 666 3.63 -17.31 -1.47
CA ALA A 666 4.21 -16.85 -2.73
C ALA A 666 3.14 -16.21 -3.63
N GLY A 667 3.45 -15.06 -4.26
CA GLY A 667 2.51 -14.40 -5.16
C GLY A 667 3.16 -13.51 -6.21
N LEU A 668 3.20 -13.98 -7.46
CA LEU A 668 3.60 -13.19 -8.63
C LEU A 668 2.42 -12.39 -9.22
N PHE A 669 2.56 -11.07 -9.41
CA PHE A 669 1.51 -10.15 -9.89
C PHE A 669 0.24 -10.08 -9.01
N ALA A 670 0.35 -10.50 -7.74
CA ALA A 670 -0.77 -10.50 -6.82
C ALA A 670 -0.99 -9.08 -6.27
N THR A 671 -2.11 -8.45 -6.65
CA THR A 671 -2.49 -7.11 -6.20
C THR A 671 -3.68 -7.15 -5.24
N HIS A 672 -3.95 -6.07 -4.51
CA HIS A 672 -5.10 -5.94 -3.61
C HIS A 672 -5.18 -7.05 -2.55
N MET A 673 -4.03 -7.51 -2.05
CA MET A 673 -3.94 -8.62 -1.11
C MET A 673 -4.23 -8.14 0.32
N LEU A 674 -5.02 -8.92 1.06
CA LEU A 674 -5.12 -8.79 2.52
C LEU A 674 -4.40 -9.99 3.14
N ILE A 675 -3.27 -9.74 3.80
CA ILE A 675 -2.55 -10.78 4.53
C ILE A 675 -2.51 -10.38 5.99
N GLU A 676 -3.36 -11.00 6.79
CA GLU A 676 -3.53 -10.60 8.18
C GLU A 676 -3.61 -11.73 9.21
N ASP A 677 -3.19 -11.44 10.42
CA ASP A 677 -3.32 -12.32 11.58
C ASP A 677 -2.66 -13.70 11.44
N ASN A 678 -1.74 -13.87 10.49
CA ASN A 678 -1.09 -15.15 10.24
C ASN A 678 0.10 -15.36 11.17
N ARG A 679 0.47 -16.63 11.39
CA ARG A 679 1.73 -17.03 12.03
C ARG A 679 2.55 -17.83 11.03
N ILE A 680 3.76 -17.36 10.74
CA ILE A 680 4.68 -17.99 9.78
C ILE A 680 5.95 -18.40 10.54
N THR A 681 6.23 -19.70 10.57
CA THR A 681 7.35 -20.25 11.35
C THR A 681 8.14 -21.32 10.63
N GLY A 682 9.46 -21.36 10.82
CA GLY A 682 10.32 -22.42 10.27
C GLY A 682 10.46 -22.40 8.73
N THR A 683 10.03 -21.32 8.09
CA THR A 683 10.13 -21.19 6.63
C THR A 683 11.59 -21.04 6.19
N GLY A 684 11.95 -21.67 5.07
CA GLY A 684 13.28 -21.61 4.46
C GLY A 684 14.21 -22.79 4.80
N TRP A 685 13.69 -23.86 5.43
CA TRP A 685 14.49 -25.00 5.90
C TRP A 685 15.30 -25.73 4.81
N GLN A 686 14.95 -25.58 3.51
CA GLN A 686 15.74 -26.14 2.40
C GLN A 686 17.07 -25.39 2.19
N GLY A 687 17.23 -24.17 2.70
CA GLY A 687 18.42 -23.34 2.47
C GLY A 687 18.61 -22.96 1.00
N MET A 688 17.54 -22.50 0.35
CA MET A 688 17.51 -22.11 -1.07
C MET A 688 17.50 -20.58 -1.29
N GLU A 689 18.05 -19.79 -0.38
CA GLU A 689 18.01 -18.32 -0.43
C GLU A 689 18.67 -17.70 -1.66
N LEU A 690 19.70 -18.37 -2.20
CA LEU A 690 20.44 -17.94 -3.39
C LEU A 690 19.75 -18.33 -4.71
N SER A 691 18.58 -18.97 -4.66
CA SER A 691 17.66 -19.05 -5.80
C SER A 691 16.90 -17.73 -6.03
N TRP A 692 17.04 -16.79 -5.09
CA TRP A 692 16.32 -15.53 -5.06
C TRP A 692 14.81 -15.67 -4.91
N GLU A 693 14.31 -16.71 -4.23
CA GLU A 693 12.86 -16.94 -4.06
C GLU A 693 12.44 -17.29 -2.62
N ALA A 694 13.36 -17.26 -1.66
CA ALA A 694 13.09 -17.67 -0.28
C ALA A 694 12.58 -16.52 0.60
N GLY A 695 11.39 -16.68 1.17
CA GLY A 695 10.83 -15.70 2.10
C GLY A 695 9.63 -16.24 2.89
N GLY A 696 9.40 -15.77 4.11
CA GLY A 696 8.17 -16.06 4.86
C GLY A 696 6.94 -15.68 4.03
N ILE A 697 6.99 -14.50 3.43
CA ILE A 697 6.14 -14.08 2.31
C ILE A 697 7.06 -13.58 1.20
N LYS A 698 6.84 -14.03 -0.04
CA LYS A 698 7.45 -13.42 -1.23
C LYS A 698 6.39 -13.04 -2.26
N VAL A 699 6.30 -11.74 -2.56
CA VAL A 699 5.37 -11.20 -3.55
C VAL A 699 6.08 -10.36 -4.60
N HIS A 700 5.50 -10.27 -5.79
CA HIS A 700 6.04 -9.48 -6.89
C HIS A 700 4.96 -8.60 -7.50
N ASN A 701 5.32 -7.37 -7.88
CA ASN A 701 4.37 -6.39 -8.41
C ASN A 701 3.14 -6.23 -7.50
N SER A 702 3.35 -6.26 -6.18
CA SER A 702 2.25 -6.06 -5.22
C SER A 702 1.81 -4.60 -5.28
N VAL A 703 0.54 -4.38 -5.57
CA VAL A 703 -0.07 -3.05 -5.59
C VAL A 703 -1.32 -3.06 -4.74
N ASN A 704 -1.52 -2.01 -3.93
CA ASN A 704 -2.72 -1.84 -3.09
C ASN A 704 -2.93 -2.92 -2.02
N SER A 705 -1.85 -3.51 -1.49
CA SER A 705 -1.96 -4.60 -0.52
C SER A 705 -1.78 -4.12 0.92
N LEU A 706 -2.50 -4.78 1.84
CA LEU A 706 -2.42 -4.56 3.29
C LEU A 706 -1.89 -5.84 3.96
N ILE A 707 -0.70 -5.73 4.55
CA ILE A 707 -0.02 -6.81 5.29
C ILE A 707 0.04 -6.41 6.75
N ARG A 708 -0.83 -6.98 7.59
CA ARG A 708 -0.97 -6.51 8.98
C ARG A 708 -1.11 -7.60 10.04
N ARG A 709 -0.62 -7.33 11.25
CA ARG A 709 -0.80 -8.21 12.42
C ARG A 709 -0.30 -9.64 12.22
N ASN A 710 0.67 -9.85 11.33
CA ASN A 710 1.29 -11.16 11.14
C ASN A 710 2.46 -11.35 12.12
N VAL A 711 2.71 -12.60 12.51
CA VAL A 711 3.84 -12.99 13.34
C VAL A 711 4.76 -13.89 12.53
N PHE A 712 5.94 -13.38 12.20
CA PHE A 712 7.03 -14.15 11.62
C PHE A 712 7.99 -14.54 12.74
N ALA A 713 8.28 -15.83 12.89
CA ALA A 713 9.23 -16.31 13.88
C ALA A 713 10.09 -17.44 13.32
N GLU A 714 11.39 -17.42 13.56
CA GLU A 714 12.30 -18.52 13.21
C GLU A 714 12.34 -18.82 11.70
N THR A 715 12.32 -17.78 10.85
CA THR A 715 12.70 -17.95 9.43
C THR A 715 14.18 -18.30 9.35
N PHE A 716 14.52 -19.26 8.50
CA PHE A 716 15.89 -19.73 8.34
C PHE A 716 16.34 -19.51 6.90
N ARG A 717 17.37 -18.70 6.69
CA ARG A 717 17.85 -18.34 5.34
C ARG A 717 16.70 -17.98 4.39
N ALA A 718 15.78 -17.18 4.90
CA ALA A 718 14.64 -16.67 4.17
C ALA A 718 14.32 -15.33 4.82
N ASP A 719 14.11 -14.30 4.01
CA ASP A 719 13.70 -13.01 4.54
C ASP A 719 12.28 -13.15 5.10
N HIS A 720 11.91 -12.41 6.15
CA HIS A 720 10.56 -12.55 6.69
C HIS A 720 9.52 -12.15 5.64
N LEU A 721 9.73 -11.01 4.99
CA LEU A 721 8.92 -10.49 3.89
C LEU A 721 9.81 -9.99 2.76
N TRP A 722 9.61 -10.51 1.56
CA TRP A 722 10.27 -10.04 0.35
C TRP A 722 9.22 -9.53 -0.65
N MET A 723 9.32 -8.25 -1.02
CA MET A 723 8.53 -7.61 -2.06
C MET A 723 9.42 -7.27 -3.25
N ASP A 724 9.23 -7.97 -4.37
CA ASP A 724 10.17 -7.99 -5.48
C ASP A 724 9.57 -7.35 -6.75
N VAL A 725 10.10 -6.18 -7.10
CA VAL A 725 9.81 -5.37 -8.30
C VAL A 725 8.42 -4.73 -8.32
N GLY A 726 8.41 -3.43 -8.63
CA GLY A 726 7.20 -2.69 -8.99
C GLY A 726 6.13 -2.71 -7.91
N ASN A 727 6.54 -2.62 -6.64
CA ASN A 727 5.61 -2.60 -5.51
C ASN A 727 5.18 -1.18 -5.22
N GLU A 728 3.88 -0.94 -5.14
CA GLU A 728 3.33 0.42 -4.97
C GLU A 728 2.12 0.43 -4.04
N ASN A 729 2.03 1.45 -3.19
CA ASN A 729 0.87 1.70 -2.34
C ASN A 729 0.52 0.53 -1.41
N ASN A 730 1.54 -0.17 -0.92
CA ASN A 730 1.36 -1.24 0.07
C ASN A 730 1.58 -0.69 1.48
N ARG A 731 0.84 -1.25 2.45
CA ARG A 731 1.03 -0.96 3.86
C ARG A 731 1.38 -2.22 4.64
N ILE A 732 2.51 -2.17 5.35
CA ILE A 732 3.05 -3.25 6.18
C ILE A 732 3.00 -2.75 7.61
N THR A 733 1.96 -3.14 8.36
CA THR A 733 1.68 -2.54 9.67
C THR A 733 1.42 -3.52 10.80
N ARG A 734 1.95 -3.25 12.00
CA ARG A 734 1.70 -4.06 13.21
C ARG A 734 2.12 -5.53 13.11
N ASN A 735 3.15 -5.83 12.32
CA ASN A 735 3.70 -7.17 12.24
C ASN A 735 4.83 -7.36 13.25
N LEU A 736 5.06 -8.61 13.65
CA LEU A 736 6.24 -9.02 14.41
C LEU A 736 7.21 -9.77 13.50
N PHE A 737 8.43 -9.28 13.42
CA PHE A 737 9.54 -9.88 12.67
C PHE A 737 10.58 -10.37 13.67
N LEU A 738 10.46 -11.63 14.09
CA LEU A 738 11.22 -12.18 15.21
C LEU A 738 12.19 -13.28 14.75
N ASN A 739 13.41 -13.25 15.29
CA ASN A 739 14.40 -14.34 15.20
C ASN A 739 14.66 -14.78 13.75
N GLY A 740 15.23 -13.88 12.97
CA GLY A 740 15.68 -14.15 11.61
C GLY A 740 17.04 -14.84 11.59
N ARG A 741 17.06 -16.16 11.34
CA ARG A 741 18.25 -17.01 11.52
C ARG A 741 19.02 -17.23 10.24
N GLU A 742 20.31 -16.88 10.25
CA GLU A 742 21.13 -16.80 9.03
C GLU A 742 20.43 -16.06 7.87
N GLN A 743 19.45 -15.21 8.18
CA GLN A 743 18.65 -14.50 7.18
C GLN A 743 19.41 -13.25 6.72
N ARG A 744 19.13 -12.78 5.51
CA ARG A 744 19.79 -11.58 5.02
C ARG A 744 19.14 -10.34 5.60
N GLU A 745 17.81 -10.25 5.49
CA GLU A 745 17.00 -9.12 5.93
C GLU A 745 15.66 -9.57 6.50
N ALA A 746 15.02 -8.74 7.34
CA ALA A 746 13.63 -9.00 7.74
C ALA A 746 12.66 -8.61 6.64
N ILE A 747 12.71 -7.35 6.20
CA ILE A 747 11.99 -6.87 5.02
C ILE A 747 12.99 -6.56 3.90
N PHE A 748 12.80 -7.18 2.74
CA PHE A 748 13.51 -6.87 1.52
C PHE A 748 12.55 -6.31 0.46
N ILE A 749 12.72 -5.05 0.07
CA ILE A 749 11.98 -4.42 -1.03
C ILE A 749 12.92 -4.11 -2.19
N GLU A 750 12.64 -4.73 -3.33
CA GLU A 750 13.50 -4.68 -4.51
C GLU A 750 12.81 -3.95 -5.68
N CYS A 751 13.57 -3.17 -6.44
CA CYS A 751 13.18 -2.60 -7.74
C CYS A 751 11.82 -1.88 -7.74
N SER A 752 11.58 -1.04 -6.73
CA SER A 752 10.33 -0.31 -6.57
C SER A 752 10.62 1.19 -6.64
N ARG A 753 10.37 1.77 -7.82
CA ARG A 753 10.71 3.18 -8.12
C ARG A 753 9.53 4.12 -7.92
N GLU A 754 8.33 3.63 -8.22
CA GLU A 754 7.11 4.41 -8.24
C GLU A 754 6.31 4.20 -6.94
N GLY A 755 5.37 5.10 -6.67
CA GLY A 755 4.51 5.03 -5.48
C GLY A 755 5.25 5.15 -4.15
N ILE A 756 4.52 4.96 -3.06
CA ILE A 756 5.05 4.87 -1.68
C ILE A 756 4.75 3.47 -1.18
N ASN A 757 5.70 2.85 -0.48
CA ASN A 757 5.43 1.70 0.38
C ASN A 757 5.65 2.13 1.83
N LEU A 758 4.68 1.82 2.70
CA LEU A 758 4.67 2.26 4.09
C LEU A 758 4.88 1.08 5.02
N ILE A 759 5.91 1.16 5.86
CA ILE A 759 6.26 0.18 6.90
C ILE A 759 6.08 0.88 8.25
N ASP A 760 4.97 0.61 8.93
CA ASP A 760 4.61 1.34 10.15
C ASP A 760 4.23 0.48 11.35
N ASN A 761 4.55 0.95 12.56
CA ASN A 761 4.12 0.30 13.80
C ASN A 761 4.50 -1.19 13.89
N ASN A 762 5.62 -1.64 13.30
CA ASN A 762 6.09 -3.04 13.40
C ASN A 762 7.15 -3.19 14.51
N ILE A 763 7.38 -4.43 14.93
CA ILE A 763 8.47 -4.77 15.84
C ILE A 763 9.42 -5.75 15.15
N PHE A 764 10.68 -5.37 15.05
CA PHE A 764 11.79 -6.18 14.53
C PHE A 764 12.70 -6.55 15.68
N TRP A 765 13.02 -7.84 15.81
CA TRP A 765 13.87 -8.32 16.88
C TRP A 765 14.70 -9.53 16.46
N ASN A 766 16.02 -9.47 16.72
CA ASN A 766 17.00 -10.51 16.41
C ASN A 766 17.07 -10.84 14.91
N VAL A 767 17.73 -9.97 14.13
CA VAL A 767 18.04 -10.24 12.71
C VAL A 767 19.53 -10.57 12.61
N GLU A 768 19.87 -11.86 12.49
CA GLU A 768 21.25 -12.35 12.65
C GLU A 768 22.19 -11.97 11.49
N GLY A 769 21.65 -11.80 10.29
CA GLY A 769 22.48 -11.72 9.10
C GLY A 769 23.06 -13.08 8.70
N ARG A 770 23.36 -13.24 7.42
CA ARG A 770 24.18 -14.32 6.89
C ARG A 770 25.66 -13.96 7.06
N PHE A 771 26.14 -14.04 8.28
CA PHE A 771 27.50 -13.67 8.65
C PHE A 771 28.32 -14.90 9.03
N ARG A 772 29.53 -15.01 8.47
CA ARG A 772 30.58 -15.91 8.98
C ARG A 772 31.63 -15.06 9.68
N PRO A 773 31.59 -14.93 11.02
CA PRO A 773 32.55 -14.13 11.79
C PRO A 773 34.01 -14.46 11.49
N GLU A 774 34.30 -15.71 11.16
CA GLU A 774 35.61 -16.24 10.80
C GLU A 774 36.18 -15.72 9.47
N ASP A 775 35.32 -15.26 8.55
CA ASP A 775 35.74 -14.74 7.24
C ASP A 775 36.17 -13.27 7.32
N VAL A 776 36.07 -12.63 8.49
CA VAL A 776 36.52 -11.26 8.73
C VAL A 776 37.99 -11.23 9.16
N PRO A 777 38.89 -10.59 8.38
CA PRO A 777 40.30 -10.47 8.75
C PRO A 777 40.47 -9.76 10.10
N LYS A 778 41.14 -10.40 11.06
CA LYS A 778 41.52 -9.76 12.34
C LYS A 778 42.86 -9.04 12.19
N GLU A 779 42.87 -7.71 12.22
CA GLU A 779 44.10 -6.92 12.22
C GLU A 779 44.37 -6.18 13.56
N PRO A 780 45.62 -6.03 14.03
CA PRO A 780 45.93 -5.37 15.30
C PRO A 780 46.07 -3.85 15.14
N GLY A 781 45.25 -3.05 15.85
CA GLY A 781 45.38 -1.58 15.89
C GLY A 781 44.09 -0.83 16.18
N SER A 782 44.14 0.48 16.45
CA SER A 782 43.06 1.28 17.04
C SER A 782 41.67 1.12 16.37
N THR A 783 40.77 0.45 17.09
CA THR A 783 39.30 0.35 16.94
C THR A 783 38.69 -0.06 15.60
N GLY A 784 39.46 -0.22 14.51
CA GLY A 784 39.09 -0.98 13.29
C GLY A 784 37.85 -0.55 12.48
N TRP A 785 37.01 0.35 12.98
CA TRP A 785 35.65 0.59 12.48
C TRP A 785 35.54 1.33 11.14
N TYR A 786 36.63 1.93 10.65
CA TYR A 786 36.63 2.82 9.47
C TYR A 786 37.56 2.34 8.34
N LYS A 787 38.12 1.13 8.43
CA LYS A 787 39.16 0.63 7.50
C LYS A 787 38.99 -0.83 7.06
N MET A 788 37.80 -1.38 7.16
CA MET A 788 37.49 -2.66 6.56
C MET A 788 37.24 -2.43 5.06
N GLU A 789 38.18 -2.78 4.18
CA GLU A 789 37.79 -3.13 2.81
C GLU A 789 37.16 -4.53 2.88
N GLU A 790 35.83 -4.58 2.84
CA GLU A 790 35.03 -5.76 3.16
C GLU A 790 34.91 -6.69 1.95
N HIS A 791 35.60 -7.85 1.99
CA HIS A 791 35.66 -8.81 0.88
C HIS A 791 34.56 -9.91 0.91
N GLY A 792 33.50 -9.77 1.72
CA GLY A 792 32.42 -10.77 1.89
C GLY A 792 31.04 -10.17 2.23
N ILE A 793 29.96 -10.98 2.24
CA ILE A 793 28.57 -10.50 2.48
C ILE A 793 28.34 -10.29 3.98
N VAL A 794 28.22 -9.03 4.38
CA VAL A 794 27.83 -8.61 5.73
C VAL A 794 26.45 -7.94 5.66
N ASN A 795 25.39 -8.67 6.01
CA ASN A 795 24.00 -8.19 6.05
C ASN A 795 23.37 -8.41 7.45
N GLY A 796 22.04 -8.37 7.54
CA GLY A 796 21.28 -8.43 8.79
C GLY A 796 20.52 -7.13 9.04
N TYR A 797 19.66 -6.76 8.08
CA TYR A 797 18.91 -5.51 8.12
C TYR A 797 17.46 -5.73 8.57
N ALA A 798 16.88 -4.79 9.33
CA ALA A 798 15.44 -4.83 9.56
C ALA A 798 14.68 -4.51 8.26
N VAL A 799 15.07 -3.42 7.60
CA VAL A 799 14.51 -3.00 6.31
C VAL A 799 15.63 -2.74 5.32
N TYR A 800 15.55 -3.40 4.17
CA TYR A 800 16.48 -3.23 3.07
C TYR A 800 15.76 -2.88 1.77
N GLY A 801 16.14 -1.75 1.19
CA GLY A 801 15.71 -1.34 -0.15
C GLY A 801 16.82 -1.57 -1.18
N GLU A 802 16.62 -2.43 -2.17
CA GLU A 802 17.57 -2.56 -3.29
C GLU A 802 16.97 -1.96 -4.56
N GLY A 803 17.55 -0.88 -5.06
CA GLY A 803 17.01 -0.14 -6.20
C GLY A 803 15.58 0.30 -5.93
N THR A 804 15.33 0.85 -4.73
CA THR A 804 14.00 1.24 -4.28
C THR A 804 14.02 2.71 -3.87
N ASP A 805 13.04 3.49 -4.33
CA ASP A 805 12.81 4.88 -3.93
C ASP A 805 11.55 4.96 -3.05
N ARG A 806 11.37 6.09 -2.34
CA ARG A 806 10.11 6.45 -1.63
C ARG A 806 9.61 5.41 -0.61
N LEU A 807 10.54 4.79 0.11
CA LEU A 807 10.23 3.89 1.20
C LEU A 807 10.02 4.68 2.51
N HIS A 808 8.83 4.60 3.09
CA HIS A 808 8.50 5.26 4.35
C HIS A 808 8.51 4.22 5.49
N VAL A 809 9.37 4.42 6.48
CA VAL A 809 9.56 3.54 7.64
C VAL A 809 9.29 4.35 8.90
N GLU A 810 8.12 4.13 9.52
CA GLU A 810 7.59 5.00 10.56
C GLU A 810 7.18 4.27 11.84
N HIS A 811 7.48 4.81 13.02
CA HIS A 811 6.94 4.29 14.29
C HIS A 811 7.28 2.83 14.60
N ASN A 812 8.36 2.27 14.05
CA ASN A 812 8.74 0.88 14.31
C ASN A 812 9.64 0.78 15.55
N LEU A 813 9.62 -0.36 16.23
CA LEU A 813 10.69 -0.78 17.14
C LEU A 813 11.65 -1.66 16.35
N ILE A 814 12.90 -1.24 16.22
CA ILE A 814 13.92 -1.94 15.45
C ILE A 814 15.09 -2.30 16.37
N GLY A 815 15.13 -3.56 16.80
CA GLY A 815 16.08 -4.02 17.80
C GLY A 815 16.96 -5.19 17.35
N ARG A 816 18.22 -5.21 17.80
CA ARG A 816 19.14 -6.35 17.65
C ARG A 816 19.28 -6.83 16.20
N CYS A 817 19.44 -5.87 15.30
CA CYS A 817 19.84 -6.16 13.91
C CYS A 817 21.35 -6.25 13.86
N ARG A 818 21.89 -7.32 13.28
CA ARG A 818 23.34 -7.52 13.23
C ARG A 818 24.08 -6.42 12.46
N SER A 819 23.50 -5.91 11.37
CA SER A 819 24.08 -4.78 10.63
C SER A 819 23.36 -3.48 10.96
N ALA A 820 22.23 -3.19 10.28
CA ALA A 820 21.54 -1.92 10.47
C ALA A 820 20.02 -2.04 10.56
N GLY A 821 19.39 -1.07 11.21
CA GLY A 821 17.93 -1.00 11.19
C GLY A 821 17.39 -0.73 9.79
N TYR A 822 17.94 0.27 9.10
CA TYR A 822 17.58 0.63 7.74
C TYR A 822 18.80 0.74 6.82
N TYR A 823 18.70 0.16 5.62
CA TYR A 823 19.66 0.38 4.55
C TYR A 823 18.96 0.44 3.19
N VAL A 824 19.38 1.37 2.33
CA VAL A 824 18.97 1.41 0.92
C VAL A 824 20.16 1.52 -0.01
N LYS A 825 20.15 0.71 -1.07
CA LYS A 825 21.24 0.58 -2.03
C LYS A 825 20.78 0.89 -3.46
N PRO A 826 21.34 1.89 -4.14
CA PRO A 826 21.11 2.08 -5.58
C PRO A 826 21.79 0.97 -6.39
N VAL A 827 21.13 0.53 -7.47
CA VAL A 827 21.67 -0.51 -8.37
C VAL A 827 21.74 0.00 -9.80
N ALA A 828 22.94 0.44 -10.21
CA ALA A 828 23.17 1.16 -11.45
C ALA A 828 22.62 0.47 -12.72
N PHE A 829 22.84 -0.84 -12.87
CA PHE A 829 22.42 -1.57 -14.07
C PHE A 829 20.90 -1.76 -14.18
N ARG A 830 20.14 -1.47 -13.11
CA ARG A 830 18.67 -1.56 -13.09
C ARG A 830 17.97 -0.22 -13.32
N ILE A 831 18.73 0.89 -13.32
CA ILE A 831 18.22 2.27 -13.43
C ILE A 831 17.95 2.67 -14.90
N SER A 832 18.71 2.16 -15.88
CA SER A 832 18.58 2.55 -17.29
C SER A 832 18.54 1.35 -18.25
N GLY A 833 17.82 1.49 -19.36
CA GLY A 833 17.63 0.46 -20.40
C GLY A 833 16.17 0.03 -20.59
N PRO A 834 15.84 -0.75 -21.64
CA PRO A 834 14.53 -1.37 -21.80
C PRO A 834 14.20 -2.24 -20.58
N GLY A 835 13.06 -2.00 -19.91
CA GLY A 835 12.69 -2.69 -18.67
C GLY A 835 13.35 -2.13 -17.40
N SER A 836 13.82 -0.88 -17.41
CA SER A 836 14.34 -0.22 -16.21
C SER A 836 13.29 -0.20 -15.09
N ARG A 837 13.68 -0.75 -13.94
CA ARG A 837 12.80 -1.00 -12.78
C ARG A 837 13.41 -0.53 -11.47
N GLY A 838 14.72 -0.28 -11.45
CA GLY A 838 15.45 0.14 -10.26
C GLY A 838 15.33 1.64 -10.00
N GLY A 839 15.02 1.98 -8.75
CA GLY A 839 15.16 3.30 -8.17
C GLY A 839 16.60 3.65 -7.78
N THR A 840 16.76 4.86 -7.26
CA THR A 840 18.05 5.48 -6.91
C THR A 840 18.36 5.51 -5.41
N GLY A 841 17.51 4.94 -4.56
CA GLY A 841 17.66 4.97 -3.10
C GLY A 841 17.35 6.34 -2.50
N ARG A 842 16.39 7.07 -3.07
CA ARG A 842 16.04 8.44 -2.70
C ARG A 842 14.62 8.56 -2.15
N GLU A 843 14.35 9.70 -1.52
CA GLU A 843 13.04 10.04 -0.95
C GLU A 843 12.56 9.05 0.11
N ALA A 844 13.46 8.27 0.72
CA ALA A 844 13.12 7.47 1.87
C ALA A 844 12.83 8.38 3.08
N ARG A 845 11.84 8.01 3.89
CA ARG A 845 11.49 8.70 5.13
C ARG A 845 11.60 7.75 6.30
N ILE A 846 12.54 8.02 7.20
CA ILE A 846 12.77 7.22 8.41
C ILE A 846 12.33 8.05 9.60
N ARG A 847 11.09 7.88 10.08
CA ARG A 847 10.50 8.80 11.05
C ARG A 847 10.02 8.11 12.31
N ASN A 848 10.29 8.71 13.45
CA ASN A 848 9.70 8.32 14.73
C ASN A 848 9.92 6.84 15.10
N ASN A 849 10.99 6.20 14.62
CA ASN A 849 11.32 4.82 14.99
C ASN A 849 12.11 4.81 16.30
N LEU A 850 12.05 3.70 17.02
CA LEU A 850 12.91 3.42 18.16
C LEU A 850 13.93 2.34 17.74
N PHE A 851 15.19 2.74 17.59
CA PHE A 851 16.29 1.82 17.31
C PHE A 851 16.95 1.35 18.60
N TYR A 852 17.26 0.05 18.69
CA TYR A 852 17.88 -0.55 19.86
C TYR A 852 19.00 -1.51 19.45
N ASP A 853 20.23 -1.23 19.89
CA ASP A 853 21.36 -2.19 19.83
C ASP A 853 21.54 -2.83 18.43
N CYS A 854 21.54 -2.02 17.37
CA CYS A 854 21.90 -2.49 16.03
C CYS A 854 23.42 -2.46 15.87
N GLY A 855 24.01 -3.54 15.35
CA GLY A 855 25.44 -3.82 15.47
C GLY A 855 26.36 -2.84 14.73
N GLU A 856 25.93 -2.27 13.61
CA GLU A 856 26.74 -1.31 12.83
C GLU A 856 26.12 0.08 12.74
N ALA A 857 24.81 0.17 12.52
CA ALA A 857 24.12 1.44 12.30
C ALA A 857 22.63 1.37 12.63
N ALA A 858 22.01 2.51 12.94
CA ALA A 858 20.56 2.63 12.87
C ALA A 858 20.15 2.82 11.40
N ILE A 859 20.80 3.77 10.71
CA ILE A 859 20.40 4.24 9.38
C ILE A 859 21.63 4.34 8.47
N LYS A 860 21.53 3.74 7.28
CA LYS A 860 22.50 3.85 6.19
C LYS A 860 21.84 4.44 4.94
N PHE A 861 22.08 5.73 4.66
CA PHE A 861 21.60 6.39 3.46
C PHE A 861 22.67 6.43 2.36
N PRO A 862 22.31 6.21 1.08
CA PRO A 862 23.26 6.36 -0.02
C PRO A 862 23.61 7.82 -0.26
N THR A 863 22.63 8.73 -0.16
CA THR A 863 22.80 10.18 -0.35
C THR A 863 21.96 10.96 0.66
N ARG A 864 22.17 12.29 0.69
CA ARG A 864 21.37 13.25 1.48
C ARG A 864 19.96 13.52 0.96
N ASP A 865 19.53 12.84 -0.11
CA ASP A 865 18.22 13.06 -0.74
C ASP A 865 17.07 12.28 -0.03
N ASN A 866 17.34 11.80 1.18
CA ASN A 866 16.43 11.08 2.06
C ASN A 866 16.12 11.96 3.28
N ASP A 867 15.17 11.55 4.11
CA ASP A 867 14.78 12.27 5.33
C ASP A 867 14.73 11.33 6.53
N ALA A 868 15.17 11.81 7.68
CA ALA A 868 15.00 11.13 8.96
C ALA A 868 14.56 12.17 10.01
N GLN A 869 13.49 11.92 10.76
CA GLN A 869 13.01 12.85 11.79
C GLN A 869 12.44 12.12 13.01
N GLY A 870 12.68 12.65 14.22
CA GLY A 870 12.02 12.20 15.46
C GLY A 870 12.38 10.78 15.92
N ASN A 871 13.46 10.18 15.42
CA ASN A 871 13.86 8.83 15.85
C ASN A 871 14.53 8.83 17.24
N ALA A 872 14.39 7.72 17.97
CA ALA A 872 15.11 7.46 19.21
C ALA A 872 16.19 6.39 19.01
N TYR A 873 17.39 6.63 19.52
CA TYR A 873 18.59 5.82 19.32
C TYR A 873 19.09 5.27 20.65
N ILE A 874 18.73 4.03 20.97
CA ILE A 874 18.96 3.43 22.28
C ILE A 874 20.10 2.43 22.20
N GLN A 875 21.14 2.64 23.01
CA GLN A 875 22.35 1.78 23.06
C GLN A 875 23.03 1.57 21.70
N MET A 876 23.05 2.61 20.85
CA MET A 876 23.67 2.53 19.53
C MET A 876 25.21 2.65 19.60
N PRO A 877 25.96 1.93 18.75
CA PRO A 877 27.43 2.04 18.69
C PRO A 877 27.85 3.39 18.10
N GLY A 878 29.09 3.84 18.31
CA GLY A 878 29.58 5.07 17.66
C GLY A 878 29.54 4.98 16.12
N GLY A 879 29.16 6.07 15.44
CA GLY A 879 29.08 6.12 13.98
C GLY A 879 27.84 5.44 13.39
N TYR A 880 26.77 5.31 14.18
CA TYR A 880 25.56 4.58 13.84
C TYR A 880 24.65 5.26 12.81
N LEU A 881 24.94 6.50 12.40
CA LEU A 881 24.23 7.21 11.34
C LEU A 881 25.18 7.41 10.17
N ARG A 882 24.81 6.96 8.97
CA ARG A 882 25.74 6.94 7.83
C ARG A 882 25.15 7.54 6.57
N VAL A 883 25.95 8.38 5.90
CA VAL A 883 25.77 8.76 4.50
C VAL A 883 26.92 8.16 3.69
N LEU A 884 26.61 7.24 2.78
CA LEU A 884 27.61 6.37 2.15
C LEU A 884 28.37 7.07 1.01
N TYR A 885 27.73 8.02 0.31
CA TYR A 885 28.33 8.68 -0.84
C TYR A 885 28.34 10.22 -0.74
N PRO A 886 29.42 10.87 -1.25
CA PRO A 886 30.60 10.28 -1.89
C PRO A 886 31.50 9.50 -0.93
N ALA A 887 32.20 8.48 -1.43
CA ALA A 887 33.09 7.65 -0.61
C ALA A 887 34.36 8.42 -0.18
N PRO A 888 34.96 8.11 0.98
CA PRO A 888 34.55 7.08 1.96
C PRO A 888 33.25 7.46 2.68
N GLU A 889 32.56 6.48 3.27
CA GLU A 889 31.32 6.75 3.99
C GLU A 889 31.50 7.74 5.15
N THR A 890 30.50 8.60 5.35
CA THR A 890 30.48 9.57 6.45
C THR A 890 29.72 8.98 7.63
N CYS A 891 30.46 8.58 8.67
CA CYS A 891 29.91 8.07 9.93
C CYS A 891 29.65 9.21 10.92
N LEU A 892 28.45 9.26 11.48
CA LEU A 892 27.93 10.39 12.24
C LEU A 892 27.32 9.92 13.58
N HIS A 893 27.27 10.84 14.53
CA HIS A 893 26.44 10.79 15.73
C HIS A 893 25.29 11.79 15.57
N LEU A 894 24.33 11.79 16.50
CA LEU A 894 23.10 12.58 16.37
C LEU A 894 23.36 14.08 16.18
N ASP A 895 24.21 14.73 16.98
CA ASP A 895 24.44 16.18 16.86
C ASP A 895 25.00 16.54 15.48
N ALA A 896 25.94 15.75 14.93
CA ALA A 896 26.47 15.97 13.58
C ALA A 896 25.43 15.69 12.48
N TRP A 897 24.55 14.71 12.69
CA TRP A 897 23.43 14.39 11.79
C TRP A 897 22.44 15.57 11.71
N GLN A 898 22.16 16.19 12.86
CA GLN A 898 21.32 17.38 12.98
C GLN A 898 21.98 18.63 12.40
N GLU A 899 23.24 18.89 12.73
CA GLU A 899 23.95 20.10 12.30
C GLU A 899 24.20 20.12 10.79
N PHE A 900 24.77 19.05 10.24
CA PHE A 900 25.27 19.06 8.87
C PHE A 900 24.25 18.64 7.82
N TYR A 901 23.24 17.85 8.21
CA TYR A 901 22.22 17.35 7.28
C TYR A 901 20.81 17.85 7.62
N GLY A 902 20.58 18.41 8.82
CA GLY A 902 19.24 18.82 9.25
C GLY A 902 18.31 17.64 9.58
N PHE A 903 18.85 16.43 9.65
CA PHE A 903 18.12 15.22 9.96
C PHE A 903 17.94 15.05 11.48
N ASP A 904 16.83 14.44 11.88
CA ASP A 904 16.46 14.11 13.25
C ASP A 904 16.53 15.27 14.22
N ARG A 905 15.95 16.43 13.88
CA ARG A 905 15.95 17.61 14.76
C ARG A 905 15.27 17.38 16.11
N GLU A 906 14.28 16.50 16.15
CA GLU A 906 13.63 16.05 17.39
C GLU A 906 14.14 14.67 17.87
N GLY A 907 15.22 14.16 17.25
CA GLY A 907 15.81 12.88 17.59
C GLY A 907 16.46 12.88 18.97
N GLN A 908 16.55 11.69 19.57
CA GLN A 908 16.99 11.53 20.96
C GLN A 908 17.91 10.31 21.12
N GLU A 909 18.94 10.43 21.97
CA GLU A 909 19.81 9.32 22.35
C GLU A 909 19.44 8.80 23.76
N GLY A 910 19.47 7.48 23.93
CA GLY A 910 19.14 6.86 25.21
C GLY A 910 20.00 5.64 25.55
N TRP A 911 19.98 5.31 26.83
CA TRP A 911 20.71 4.19 27.41
C TRP A 911 19.86 3.49 28.46
N PHE A 912 18.95 2.63 27.99
CA PHE A 912 18.10 1.77 28.81
C PHE A 912 17.93 0.42 28.11
N THR A 913 17.46 -0.59 28.82
CA THR A 913 17.36 -1.97 28.32
C THR A 913 15.98 -2.25 27.77
N ILE A 914 15.91 -2.89 26.60
CA ILE A 914 14.68 -3.42 26.03
C ILE A 914 14.81 -4.94 25.94
N CYS A 915 13.85 -5.65 26.53
CA CYS A 915 13.77 -7.10 26.51
C CYS A 915 12.52 -7.54 25.75
N VAL A 916 12.69 -8.36 24.72
CA VAL A 916 11.56 -9.03 24.03
C VAL A 916 11.65 -10.53 24.30
N ASP A 917 10.58 -11.08 24.84
CA ASP A 917 10.34 -12.52 24.95
C ASP A 917 9.55 -12.94 23.70
N THR A 918 10.26 -13.58 22.77
CA THR A 918 9.73 -13.97 21.46
C THR A 918 8.83 -15.21 21.51
N GLU A 919 8.84 -15.97 22.62
CA GLU A 919 7.95 -17.11 22.81
C GLU A 919 6.61 -16.66 23.41
N ARG A 920 6.66 -15.81 24.43
CA ARG A 920 5.46 -15.27 25.10
C ARG A 920 4.85 -14.07 24.37
N LEU A 921 5.57 -13.54 23.39
CA LEU A 921 5.23 -12.32 22.66
C LEU A 921 4.99 -11.15 23.64
N THR A 922 5.97 -10.91 24.50
CA THR A 922 5.94 -9.79 25.45
C THR A 922 7.19 -8.95 25.36
N LEU A 923 7.06 -7.66 25.66
CA LEU A 923 8.15 -6.70 25.69
C LEU A 923 8.21 -6.00 27.05
N GLU A 924 9.41 -5.78 27.57
CA GLU A 924 9.62 -5.01 28.81
C GLU A 924 10.78 -4.04 28.63
N MET A 925 10.60 -2.78 29.04
CA MET A 925 11.66 -1.76 29.05
C MET A 925 12.10 -1.49 30.48
N LYS A 926 13.42 -1.43 30.72
CA LYS A 926 14.01 -1.25 32.05
C LYS A 926 15.05 -0.15 32.04
N LYS A 927 15.14 0.56 33.15
CA LYS A 927 16.30 1.42 33.44
C LYS A 927 17.59 0.59 33.31
N PRO A 928 18.70 1.20 32.88
CA PRO A 928 19.94 0.47 32.66
C PRO A 928 20.44 -0.16 33.95
N GLU A 929 20.91 -1.40 33.87
CA GLU A 929 21.55 -2.08 35.00
C GLU A 929 22.88 -1.40 35.39
N GLN A 930 23.57 -0.80 34.41
CA GLN A 930 24.80 -0.05 34.60
C GLN A 930 24.79 1.23 33.75
N PRO A 931 25.31 2.37 34.28
CA PRO A 931 25.41 3.60 33.50
C PRO A 931 26.36 3.42 32.30
N PRO A 932 26.16 4.16 31.20
CA PRO A 932 27.11 4.16 30.10
C PRO A 932 28.49 4.56 30.61
N HIS A 933 29.57 4.03 30.02
CA HIS A 933 30.92 4.40 30.43
C HIS A 933 31.18 5.86 30.05
N VAL A 934 30.95 6.77 30.98
CA VAL A 934 31.22 8.21 30.77
C VAL A 934 32.71 8.46 30.93
N ASP A 935 33.35 9.04 29.91
CA ASP A 935 34.75 9.42 30.00
C ASP A 935 34.92 10.50 31.08
N ARG A 936 35.92 10.34 31.97
CA ARG A 936 36.04 11.12 33.22
C ARG A 936 36.24 12.62 33.01
N LEU A 937 36.48 13.05 31.77
CA LEU A 937 36.84 14.43 31.43
C LEU A 937 35.62 15.32 31.12
N HIS A 938 34.46 14.76 30.78
CA HIS A 938 33.29 15.55 30.35
C HIS A 938 31.92 14.93 30.71
N PRO A 939 31.60 14.74 32.00
CA PRO A 939 30.33 14.15 32.43
C PRO A 939 29.08 14.96 32.02
N ASP A 940 29.22 16.25 31.77
CA ASP A 940 28.10 17.14 31.39
C ASP A 940 27.81 17.18 29.87
N ARG A 941 28.56 16.43 29.04
CA ARG A 941 28.53 16.58 27.56
C ARG A 941 27.71 15.56 26.78
N MET A 942 27.13 14.53 27.41
CA MET A 942 26.27 13.55 26.72
C MET A 942 25.09 13.12 27.60
N PRO A 943 23.96 13.86 27.59
CA PRO A 943 22.80 13.53 28.41
C PRO A 943 21.97 12.43 27.74
N TYR A 944 22.37 11.17 27.87
CA TYR A 944 21.53 10.04 27.46
C TYR A 944 20.25 9.99 28.29
N VAL A 945 19.12 9.73 27.64
CA VAL A 945 17.89 9.34 28.33
C VAL A 945 18.08 7.95 28.96
N THR A 946 18.05 7.85 30.28
CA THR A 946 18.28 6.57 31.01
C THR A 946 16.99 5.95 31.55
N ASP A 947 15.87 6.66 31.44
CA ASP A 947 14.56 6.19 31.82
C ASP A 947 13.64 6.29 30.58
N PRO A 948 13.01 5.20 30.11
CA PRO A 948 12.09 5.25 28.98
C PRO A 948 11.04 6.37 29.07
N GLU A 949 10.58 6.68 30.29
CA GLU A 949 9.58 7.73 30.56
C GLU A 949 10.09 9.16 30.34
N GLN A 950 11.41 9.36 30.22
CA GLN A 950 12.03 10.67 29.97
C GLN A 950 12.15 10.99 28.48
N LEU A 951 11.91 10.02 27.59
CA LEU A 951 11.85 10.30 26.15
C LEU A 951 10.74 11.33 25.88
N GLN A 952 11.04 12.31 25.05
CA GLN A 952 10.10 13.34 24.66
C GLN A 952 9.26 12.85 23.49
N ALA A 953 7.97 13.21 23.51
CA ALA A 953 7.12 13.02 22.35
C ALA A 953 7.66 13.85 21.18
N VAL A 954 7.75 13.23 20.01
CA VAL A 954 8.15 13.82 18.75
C VAL A 954 6.93 14.08 17.89
N GLN A 955 7.06 14.86 16.83
CA GLN A 955 5.88 15.11 16.03
C GLN A 955 5.42 13.92 15.20
N SER A 956 4.12 13.64 15.22
CA SER A 956 3.48 12.57 14.47
C SER A 956 3.61 12.77 12.96
N SER A 957 3.70 11.65 12.24
CA SER A 957 3.53 11.62 10.80
C SER A 957 2.07 11.91 10.42
N MET A 958 1.89 12.50 9.24
CA MET A 958 0.57 12.70 8.64
C MET A 958 -0.01 11.38 8.09
N GLU A 959 0.87 10.44 7.74
CA GLU A 959 0.53 9.17 7.08
C GLU A 959 0.10 8.08 8.08
N THR A 960 0.55 8.17 9.33
CA THR A 960 0.36 7.13 10.37
C THR A 960 -0.11 7.71 11.70
N PRO A 961 -1.41 8.04 11.82
CA PRO A 961 -1.97 8.64 13.04
C PRO A 961 -2.14 7.66 14.22
N GLU A 962 -1.95 6.36 14.08
CA GLU A 962 -2.21 5.37 15.12
C GLU A 962 -0.97 4.62 15.64
N ASP A 963 -1.12 3.99 16.80
CA ASP A 963 -0.11 3.16 17.47
C ASP A 963 -0.23 1.65 17.13
N PHE A 964 0.63 0.83 17.74
CA PHE A 964 0.67 -0.64 17.60
C PHE A 964 -0.68 -1.32 17.89
N TYR A 965 -1.46 -0.75 18.80
CA TYR A 965 -2.75 -1.28 19.22
C TYR A 965 -3.91 -0.69 18.43
N GLY A 966 -3.64 0.24 17.52
CA GLY A 966 -4.63 0.95 16.71
C GLY A 966 -5.29 2.13 17.40
N THR A 967 -4.70 2.60 18.49
CA THR A 967 -5.16 3.81 19.15
C THR A 967 -4.73 5.02 18.33
N ALA A 968 -5.68 5.85 17.92
CA ALA A 968 -5.39 7.13 17.28
C ALA A 968 -4.65 8.05 18.25
N LEU A 969 -3.59 8.68 17.76
CA LEU A 969 -2.74 9.61 18.49
C LEU A 969 -2.89 11.02 17.95
N GLU A 970 -2.59 11.99 18.82
CA GLU A 970 -2.67 13.41 18.52
C GLU A 970 -1.46 13.88 17.67
N GLU A 971 -1.23 15.19 17.64
CA GLU A 971 -0.18 15.78 16.82
C GLU A 971 1.23 15.33 17.24
N ARG A 972 1.48 15.00 18.51
CA ARG A 972 2.77 14.51 19.01
C ARG A 972 2.63 13.13 19.63
N ARG A 973 3.66 12.30 19.49
CA ARG A 973 3.70 10.91 20.00
C ARG A 973 5.09 10.45 20.36
N MET A 974 5.18 9.41 21.18
CA MET A 974 6.47 8.80 21.51
C MET A 974 7.11 8.15 20.27
N PRO A 975 8.45 8.24 20.11
CA PRO A 975 9.16 7.42 19.13
C PRO A 975 8.92 5.93 19.38
N GLY A 976 8.73 5.19 18.29
CA GLY A 976 8.40 3.77 18.29
C GLY A 976 6.89 3.51 18.18
N PRO A 977 6.51 2.23 18.37
CA PRO A 977 5.17 1.77 18.03
C PRO A 977 4.13 2.03 19.12
N PHE A 978 4.54 2.45 20.32
CA PHE A 978 3.63 2.59 21.47
C PHE A 978 3.30 4.05 21.78
N ALA A 979 2.08 4.31 22.23
CA ALA A 979 1.64 5.63 22.68
C ALA A 979 2.42 6.15 23.90
N SER A 980 2.85 5.25 24.79
CA SER A 980 3.62 5.59 26.00
C SER A 980 4.65 4.52 26.35
N LEU A 981 5.80 4.94 26.90
CA LEU A 981 6.91 4.07 27.30
C LEU A 981 7.08 4.17 28.82
N LYS A 982 6.85 3.07 29.55
CA LYS A 982 6.88 2.99 31.02
C LYS A 982 7.91 1.96 31.46
N ALA A 983 8.76 2.34 32.41
CA ALA A 983 9.79 1.43 32.91
C ALA A 983 9.17 0.32 33.78
N GLY A 984 9.56 -0.94 33.53
CA GLY A 984 9.09 -2.11 34.27
C GLY A 984 7.67 -2.59 33.89
N CYS A 985 7.03 -1.95 32.92
CA CYS A 985 5.77 -2.43 32.36
C CYS A 985 6.02 -3.52 31.30
N VAL A 986 5.16 -4.54 31.30
CA VAL A 986 5.21 -5.66 30.34
C VAL A 986 4.13 -5.45 29.29
N TYR A 987 4.54 -5.08 28.09
CA TYR A 987 3.68 -4.90 26.94
C TYR A 987 3.38 -6.25 26.30
N GLN A 988 2.09 -6.55 26.09
CA GLN A 988 1.68 -7.68 25.26
C GLN A 988 1.78 -7.30 23.79
N ILE A 989 2.66 -7.96 23.04
CA ILE A 989 2.98 -7.56 21.66
C ILE A 989 2.43 -8.51 20.61
N ASP A 990 1.68 -9.57 20.94
CA ASP A 990 0.98 -10.38 19.93
C ASP A 990 -0.11 -9.54 19.23
N PRO A 991 0.12 -9.10 17.98
CA PRO A 991 -0.76 -8.13 17.33
C PRO A 991 -2.13 -8.72 16.98
N ARG A 992 -2.27 -10.04 17.05
CA ARG A 992 -3.48 -10.79 16.69
C ARG A 992 -4.53 -10.80 17.81
N ARG A 993 -4.15 -10.34 19.00
CA ARG A 993 -5.05 -10.29 20.16
C ARG A 993 -5.97 -9.08 20.04
N LYS A 994 -7.26 -9.30 20.32
CA LYS A 994 -8.31 -8.27 20.21
C LYS A 994 -8.34 -7.27 21.37
N GLU A 995 -7.60 -7.48 22.45
CA GLU A 995 -7.53 -6.54 23.57
C GLU A 995 -6.08 -6.25 23.98
N PRO A 996 -5.64 -4.98 24.01
CA PRO A 996 -4.36 -4.59 24.59
C PRO A 996 -4.43 -4.80 26.10
N LYS A 997 -3.52 -5.61 26.65
CA LYS A 997 -3.29 -5.67 28.10
C LYS A 997 -1.94 -5.01 28.36
N GLU A 998 -1.99 -3.77 28.85
CA GLU A 998 -0.92 -3.22 29.71
C GLU A 998 -0.86 -4.00 31.04
#